data_AF-A0A816CHK1-F1
#
_entry.id   AF-A0A816CHK1-F1
#
_cell.length_a   1.000
_cell.length_b   1.000
_cell.length_c   1.000
_cell.angle_alpha   90.00
_cell.angle_beta   90.00
_cell.angle_gamma   90.00
#
_symmetry.space_group_name_H-M   'P 1'
#
loop_
_entity.id
_entity.type
_entity.pdbx_description
1 polymer ?
#
loop_
_entity_poly.entity_id
_entity_poly.type
_entity_poly.pdbx_seq_one_letter_code
_entity_poly.pdbx_strand_id
1 'polypeptide(L)'
;MLTARETVKELNSYSRAGEIAQEVFSSIRTVFSFNGSDYEKKRYEKELNTTQSSSIRKGVAYGLYVGWNNLIIHVIYAAGFMFGLLLMLDSGRYETTLSDVVIVVTIFAQGITFLGLIGPFLQSFTEARGAAIDVFRIIDEVQNETSESNINEDEIWNTNESANKVINITSQIRFDNVNFAYPNRKDVPILNNLTLTARAGETTALVGSSGCGKSTCTSLLLRFYDVLSGSITINNRQINEYNLQELRQSIGIVTQEPILFATSIYENIAYGKKNATQTEVEEAAKQANAHNFIIQLPNKYQTLVGERGAQLSGGEKQRVALARALIKHPSILLLDEATSALDNVNEELVQDALDRARQGRTTIVIAHRLRTIQNAHKIYVIDNGRVIEEGTHASLMEQKGGRYQEMVNSQTRKKPENDRIIAANEREIEDKKLSSERFYLLEDDKKLSEKESIRKPITEKAALFRLLSMNKPEYVHILIGCILCAVAGATLPVFTILLLKLLVAFKNCTDSSKVQNVLIFGFSIIALGIVTMVIRFFQFASFGKVGSKLTYRIRSTAFSSFLRQEVAYFDREENNSNSICTRLSSDALAVQKMAGTRLGIIFETMTMAVFAVIFGGFFSWQIALIVFVFLLVGFIFAYAYITLQSTLTNRCGDLSKRASSLAGESIYHMRTVKQLLIEKLMLQQFSELIWQSFKITRNYSILTGLLYACMWSSAIYTISVAYWRVLVLVENGKMKSENIIGIFAFATFFLQAIRIALSLFDDMGSSLSAAQNFFELFDRIPAIDNSSTEGRKLFIACAGQDVAIVGQSGCGKSTIIQLLQRFYDVSHGQLRLDGVDIREININSLRSCFGLVSQEPILFNLTIAENITYAKENIPMESIIEAATRANVHEFIKRLPQGYETRVGMKGNFLSGGEKQRIAIARALLCEPKVFLFDEATSAMDAANEQIIQNVLEQARLDDPSRTRLTIAHRLSTICLCNPICVLEAGRVVESGDHAELVAKHGIYYDIVIRKSSHN
;
A
#
# COMPACT_ATOMS: atom_id res chain seq x y z
N MET A 1 11.71 -29.92 7.42
CA MET A 1 11.90 -29.75 5.95
C MET A 1 10.59 -29.78 5.17
N LEU A 2 9.75 -30.82 5.25
CA LEU A 2 8.47 -30.89 4.52
C LEU A 2 7.55 -29.67 4.77
N THR A 3 7.36 -29.31 6.04
CA THR A 3 6.57 -28.12 6.44
C THR A 3 7.14 -26.81 5.88
N ALA A 4 8.48 -26.69 5.81
CA ALA A 4 9.14 -25.51 5.23
C ALA A 4 8.92 -25.45 3.71
N ARG A 5 9.07 -26.57 3.01
CA ARG A 5 8.82 -26.66 1.56
C ARG A 5 7.39 -26.26 1.20
N GLU A 6 6.39 -26.75 1.94
CA GLU A 6 4.99 -26.39 1.69
C GLU A 6 4.67 -24.94 2.11
N THR A 7 5.32 -24.41 3.16
CA THR A 7 5.21 -22.97 3.51
C THR A 7 5.73 -22.07 2.37
N VAL A 8 6.85 -22.42 1.74
CA VAL A 8 7.38 -21.66 0.58
C VAL A 8 6.42 -21.73 -0.61
N LYS A 9 5.83 -22.90 -0.89
CA LYS A 9 4.81 -23.03 -1.95
C LYS A 9 3.55 -22.22 -1.65
N GLU A 10 3.08 -22.22 -0.40
CA GLU A 10 1.95 -21.41 0.07
C GLU A 10 2.23 -19.92 -0.12
N LEU A 11 3.41 -19.44 0.27
CA LEU A 11 3.83 -18.05 0.08
C LEU A 11 3.91 -17.66 -1.40
N ASN A 12 4.52 -18.51 -2.24
CA ASN A 12 4.67 -18.23 -3.67
C ASN A 12 3.34 -18.24 -4.43
N SER A 13 2.43 -19.18 -4.11
CA SER A 13 1.09 -19.22 -4.71
C SER A 13 0.23 -18.05 -4.25
N TYR A 14 0.30 -17.68 -2.96
CA TYR A 14 -0.41 -16.51 -2.48
C TYR A 14 0.14 -15.20 -3.03
N SER A 15 1.47 -15.09 -3.23
CA SER A 15 2.08 -13.91 -3.86
C SER A 15 1.46 -13.64 -5.23
N ARG A 16 1.26 -14.68 -6.06
CA ARG A 16 0.56 -14.57 -7.35
C ARG A 16 -0.89 -14.10 -7.20
N ALA A 17 -1.61 -14.62 -6.22
CA ALA A 17 -2.96 -14.15 -5.91
C ALA A 17 -2.97 -12.67 -5.49
N GLY A 18 -1.99 -12.26 -4.68
CA GLY A 18 -1.80 -10.88 -4.26
C GLY A 18 -1.46 -9.94 -5.42
N GLU A 19 -0.66 -10.39 -6.39
CA GLU A 19 -0.39 -9.65 -7.62
C GLU A 19 -1.65 -9.41 -8.45
N ILE A 20 -2.50 -10.44 -8.61
CA ILE A 20 -3.81 -10.30 -9.27
C ILE A 20 -4.67 -9.28 -8.52
N ALA A 21 -4.76 -9.38 -7.19
CA ALA A 21 -5.53 -8.45 -6.39
C ALA A 21 -5.04 -7.01 -6.55
N GLN A 22 -3.73 -6.79 -6.51
CA GLN A 22 -3.13 -5.46 -6.68
C GLN A 22 -3.47 -4.87 -8.05
N GLU A 23 -3.30 -5.65 -9.11
CA GLU A 23 -3.56 -5.27 -10.49
C GLU A 23 -5.03 -4.93 -10.75
N VAL A 24 -5.94 -5.72 -10.16
CA VAL A 24 -7.39 -5.52 -10.25
C VAL A 24 -7.83 -4.27 -9.51
N PHE A 25 -7.44 -4.10 -8.24
CA PHE A 25 -7.89 -2.96 -7.45
C PHE A 25 -7.23 -1.64 -7.85
N SER A 26 -6.00 -1.65 -8.38
CA SER A 26 -5.39 -0.45 -8.97
C SER A 26 -6.09 0.00 -10.25
N SER A 27 -6.80 -0.92 -10.91
CA SER A 27 -7.38 -0.74 -12.25
C SER A 27 -8.89 -0.98 -12.25
N ILE A 28 -9.55 -0.78 -11.10
CA ILE A 28 -10.91 -1.24 -10.85
C ILE A 28 -11.92 -0.65 -11.83
N ARG A 29 -11.71 0.60 -12.27
CA ARG A 29 -12.56 1.26 -13.28
C ARG A 29 -12.53 0.49 -14.60
N THR A 30 -11.36 0.07 -15.07
CA THR A 30 -11.22 -0.76 -16.28
C THR A 30 -11.89 -2.11 -16.11
N VAL A 31 -11.72 -2.77 -14.97
CA VAL A 31 -12.38 -4.06 -14.68
C VAL A 31 -13.90 -3.91 -14.78
N PHE A 32 -14.46 -2.86 -14.18
CA PHE A 32 -15.89 -2.60 -14.21
C PHE A 32 -16.41 -2.19 -15.59
N SER A 33 -15.69 -1.37 -16.36
CA SER A 33 -16.09 -0.97 -17.73
C SER A 33 -16.29 -2.18 -18.65
N PHE A 34 -15.51 -3.24 -18.46
CA PHE A 34 -15.55 -4.44 -19.30
C PHE A 34 -16.29 -5.63 -18.64
N ASN A 35 -17.03 -5.40 -17.55
CA ASN A 35 -17.73 -6.45 -16.79
C ASN A 35 -16.81 -7.61 -16.34
N GLY A 36 -15.56 -7.31 -16.00
CA GLY A 36 -14.53 -8.29 -15.65
C GLY A 36 -14.61 -8.85 -14.23
N SER A 37 -15.57 -8.45 -13.40
CA SER A 37 -15.64 -8.84 -11.98
C SER A 37 -15.65 -10.36 -11.78
N ASP A 38 -16.48 -11.10 -12.52
CA ASP A 38 -16.56 -12.56 -12.40
C ASP A 38 -15.31 -13.26 -12.96
N TYR A 39 -14.73 -12.71 -14.04
CA TYR A 39 -13.49 -13.22 -14.63
C TYR A 39 -12.32 -13.11 -13.63
N GLU A 40 -12.15 -11.95 -13.01
CA GLU A 40 -11.09 -11.71 -12.03
C GLU A 40 -11.29 -12.51 -10.75
N LYS A 41 -12.55 -12.70 -10.32
CA LYS A 41 -12.88 -13.61 -9.21
C LYS A 41 -12.41 -15.03 -9.49
N LYS A 42 -12.73 -15.58 -10.68
CA LYS A 42 -12.28 -16.93 -11.08
C LYS A 42 -10.74 -17.01 -11.14
N ARG A 43 -10.08 -15.99 -11.68
CA ARG A 43 -8.61 -15.91 -11.78
C ARG A 43 -7.96 -15.91 -10.39
N TYR A 44 -8.50 -15.13 -9.46
CA TYR A 44 -8.04 -15.07 -8.07
C TYR A 44 -8.30 -16.40 -7.33
N GLU A 45 -9.50 -16.99 -7.48
CA GLU A 45 -9.86 -18.27 -6.84
C GLU A 45 -9.01 -19.44 -7.31
N LYS A 46 -8.55 -19.44 -8.57
CA LYS A 46 -7.63 -20.45 -9.10
C LYS A 46 -6.29 -20.49 -8.35
N GLU A 47 -5.70 -19.32 -8.10
CA GLU A 47 -4.46 -19.22 -7.30
C GLU A 47 -4.72 -19.49 -5.81
N LEU A 48 -5.87 -19.08 -5.28
CA LEU A 48 -6.27 -19.41 -3.91
C LEU A 48 -6.48 -20.92 -3.70
N ASN A 49 -7.01 -21.65 -4.67
CA ASN A 49 -7.16 -23.11 -4.59
C ASN A 49 -5.80 -23.80 -4.50
N THR A 50 -4.82 -23.33 -5.28
CA THR A 50 -3.44 -23.81 -5.19
C THR A 50 -2.85 -23.52 -3.80
N THR A 51 -3.04 -22.30 -3.30
CA THR A 51 -2.63 -21.87 -1.95
C THR A 51 -3.25 -22.76 -0.87
N GLN A 52 -4.56 -23.01 -0.95
CA GLN A 52 -5.31 -23.87 -0.02
C GLN A 52 -4.75 -25.29 -0.03
N SER A 53 -4.49 -25.87 -1.20
CA SER A 53 -3.96 -27.24 -1.31
C SER A 53 -2.60 -27.40 -0.64
N SER A 54 -1.70 -26.43 -0.79
CA SER A 54 -0.40 -26.39 -0.10
C SER A 54 -0.56 -26.16 1.41
N SER A 55 -1.49 -25.31 1.83
CA SER A 55 -1.78 -25.07 3.25
C SER A 55 -2.33 -26.33 3.95
N ILE A 56 -3.18 -27.11 3.27
CA ILE A 56 -3.66 -28.41 3.77
C ILE A 56 -2.51 -29.41 3.90
N ARG A 57 -1.65 -29.54 2.87
CA ARG A 57 -0.48 -30.43 2.91
C ARG A 57 0.51 -30.03 4.00
N LYS A 58 0.70 -28.73 4.23
CA LYS A 58 1.46 -28.18 5.36
C LYS A 58 0.85 -28.60 6.70
N GLY A 59 -0.47 -28.52 6.86
CA GLY A 59 -1.17 -29.00 8.05
C GLY A 59 -0.95 -30.49 8.33
N VAL A 60 -1.01 -31.33 7.28
CA VAL A 60 -0.72 -32.77 7.38
C VAL A 60 0.75 -33.03 7.74
N ALA A 61 1.70 -32.34 7.09
CA ALA A 61 3.12 -32.46 7.39
C ALA A 61 3.43 -32.03 8.83
N TYR A 62 2.77 -30.98 9.31
CA TYR A 62 2.89 -30.52 10.69
C TYR A 62 2.29 -31.53 11.68
N GLY A 63 1.14 -32.13 11.36
CA GLY A 63 0.55 -33.20 12.18
C GLY A 63 1.45 -34.42 12.29
N LEU A 64 2.12 -34.83 11.20
CA LEU A 64 3.11 -35.92 11.24
C LEU A 64 4.27 -35.59 12.17
N TYR A 65 4.80 -34.36 12.07
CA TYR A 65 5.88 -33.89 12.92
C TYR A 65 5.48 -33.91 14.41
N VAL A 66 4.32 -33.35 14.76
CA VAL A 66 3.85 -33.31 16.15
C VAL A 66 3.58 -34.72 16.68
N GLY A 67 2.98 -35.60 15.86
CA GLY A 67 2.75 -36.99 16.24
C GLY A 67 4.05 -37.73 16.54
N TRP A 68 5.03 -37.65 15.64
CA TRP A 68 6.34 -38.27 15.85
C TRP A 68 7.07 -37.74 17.07
N ASN A 69 7.04 -36.41 17.27
CA ASN A 69 7.65 -35.80 18.44
C ASN A 69 7.05 -36.35 19.76
N ASN A 70 5.72 -36.50 19.81
CA ASN A 70 5.06 -37.10 20.96
C ASN A 70 5.45 -38.57 21.18
N LEU A 71 5.52 -39.38 20.12
CA LEU A 71 5.96 -40.78 20.24
C LEU A 71 7.38 -40.87 20.80
N ILE A 72 8.31 -40.10 20.25
CA ILE A 72 9.72 -40.12 20.66
C ILE A 72 9.85 -39.79 22.15
N ILE A 73 9.10 -38.80 22.66
CA ILE A 73 9.12 -38.47 24.09
C ILE A 73 8.70 -39.67 24.95
N HIS A 74 7.61 -40.36 24.60
CA HIS A 74 7.16 -41.54 25.35
C HIS A 74 8.16 -42.71 25.26
N VAL A 75 8.79 -42.90 24.10
CA VAL A 75 9.84 -43.91 23.91
C VAL A 75 11.07 -43.61 24.74
N ILE A 76 11.51 -42.35 24.82
CA ILE A 76 12.64 -41.93 25.67
C ILE A 76 12.34 -42.23 27.14
N TYR A 77 11.14 -41.90 27.62
CA TYR A 77 10.73 -42.23 28.99
C TYR A 77 10.75 -43.75 29.23
N ALA A 78 10.11 -44.54 28.36
CA ALA A 78 10.06 -45.98 28.51
C ALA A 78 11.46 -46.62 28.46
N ALA A 79 12.29 -46.21 27.50
CA ALA A 79 13.65 -46.70 27.35
C ALA A 79 14.53 -46.34 28.56
N GLY A 80 14.41 -45.11 29.07
CA GLY A 80 15.14 -44.66 30.25
C GLY A 80 14.79 -45.49 31.49
N PHE A 81 13.50 -45.75 31.73
CA PHE A 81 13.09 -46.61 32.84
C PHE A 81 13.49 -48.07 32.63
N MET A 82 13.31 -48.64 31.43
CA MET A 82 13.74 -50.03 31.16
C MET A 82 15.25 -50.22 31.30
N PHE A 83 16.05 -49.24 30.88
CA PHE A 83 17.50 -49.27 31.09
C PHE A 83 17.86 -49.13 32.57
N GLY A 84 17.18 -48.24 33.31
CA GLY A 84 17.33 -48.14 34.76
C GLY A 84 17.00 -49.45 35.49
N LEU A 85 16.01 -50.21 35.03
CA LEU A 85 15.71 -51.54 35.54
C LEU A 85 16.88 -52.51 35.35
N LEU A 86 17.51 -52.51 34.17
CA LEU A 86 18.67 -53.36 33.91
C LEU A 86 19.83 -53.03 34.85
N LEU A 87 20.10 -51.75 35.11
CA LEU A 87 21.14 -51.32 36.03
C LEU A 87 20.84 -51.70 37.50
N MET A 88 19.57 -51.65 37.91
CA MET A 88 19.16 -52.09 39.24
C MET A 88 19.26 -53.61 39.42
N LEU A 89 19.02 -54.39 38.36
CA LEU A 89 19.13 -55.85 38.39
C LEU A 89 20.59 -56.34 38.34
N ASP A 90 21.50 -55.57 37.73
CA ASP A 90 22.95 -55.84 37.72
C ASP A 90 23.65 -55.27 38.97
N SER A 91 23.08 -55.57 40.16
CA SER A 91 23.51 -55.05 41.46
C SER A 91 24.92 -55.49 41.87
N GLY A 92 25.55 -56.42 41.13
CA GLY A 92 26.94 -56.84 41.34
C GLY A 92 27.98 -55.87 40.77
N ARG A 93 27.57 -54.92 39.91
CA ARG A 93 28.45 -53.94 39.26
C ARG A 93 28.07 -52.49 39.50
N TYR A 94 26.80 -52.21 39.79
CA TYR A 94 26.29 -50.85 39.95
C TYR A 94 25.36 -50.75 41.18
N GLU A 95 25.66 -49.85 42.12
CA GLU A 95 24.75 -49.48 43.22
C GLU A 95 23.78 -48.40 42.75
N THR A 96 22.73 -48.80 42.01
CA THR A 96 21.73 -47.85 41.49
C THR A 96 20.44 -47.92 42.29
N THR A 97 19.96 -46.79 42.84
CA THR A 97 18.65 -46.73 43.50
C THR A 97 17.54 -46.30 42.55
N LEU A 98 16.27 -46.58 42.91
CA LEU A 98 15.11 -46.09 42.17
C LEU A 98 15.10 -44.56 42.05
N SER A 99 15.53 -43.86 43.11
CA SER A 99 15.62 -42.40 43.11
C SER A 99 16.57 -41.91 42.03
N ASP A 100 17.72 -42.54 41.88
CA ASP A 100 18.73 -42.17 40.88
C ASP A 100 18.19 -42.31 39.46
N VAL A 101 17.51 -43.43 39.17
CA VAL A 101 16.87 -43.66 37.86
C VAL A 101 15.83 -42.57 37.55
N VAL A 102 14.95 -42.27 38.51
CA VAL A 102 13.88 -41.28 38.32
C VAL A 102 14.45 -39.88 38.10
N ILE A 103 15.43 -39.49 38.91
CA ILE A 103 16.07 -38.16 38.82
C ILE A 103 16.75 -38.01 37.45
N VAL A 104 17.57 -38.99 37.04
CA VAL A 104 18.31 -38.93 35.77
C VAL A 104 17.35 -38.88 34.58
N VAL A 105 16.37 -39.80 34.51
CA VAL A 105 15.42 -39.83 33.40
C VAL A 105 14.59 -38.54 33.32
N THR A 106 14.17 -37.99 34.45
CA THR A 106 13.37 -36.76 34.50
C THR A 106 14.19 -35.53 34.11
N ILE A 107 15.41 -35.37 34.64
CA ILE A 107 16.29 -34.24 34.32
C ILE A 107 16.65 -34.24 32.83
N PHE A 108 17.03 -35.39 32.26
CA PHE A 108 17.38 -35.47 30.84
C PHE A 108 16.18 -35.21 29.94
N ALA A 109 15.01 -35.79 30.22
CA ALA A 109 13.80 -35.56 29.43
C ALA A 109 13.37 -34.08 29.46
N GLN A 110 13.45 -33.44 30.63
CA GLN A 110 13.09 -32.04 30.79
C GLN A 110 14.15 -31.11 30.17
N GLY A 111 15.44 -31.44 30.30
CA GLY A 111 16.55 -30.72 29.67
C GLY A 111 16.47 -30.73 28.14
N ILE A 112 16.17 -31.88 27.52
CA ILE A 112 15.96 -31.97 26.06
C ILE A 112 14.77 -31.09 25.62
N THR A 113 13.69 -31.07 26.41
CA THR A 113 12.51 -30.24 26.12
C THR A 113 12.85 -28.75 26.16
N PHE A 114 13.61 -28.31 27.17
CA PHE A 114 14.07 -26.91 27.25
C PHE A 114 15.05 -26.55 26.13
N LEU A 115 15.93 -27.46 25.73
CA LEU A 115 16.83 -27.25 24.60
C LEU A 115 16.03 -27.04 23.29
N GLY A 116 14.91 -27.76 23.12
CA GLY A 116 13.98 -27.56 22.00
C GLY A 116 13.32 -26.17 21.98
N LEU A 117 13.11 -25.53 23.14
CA LEU A 117 12.53 -24.18 23.25
C LEU A 117 13.51 -23.07 22.85
N ILE A 118 14.81 -23.36 22.69
CA ILE A 118 15.81 -22.40 22.21
C ILE A 118 15.57 -22.06 20.72
N GLY A 119 15.00 -22.99 19.95
CA GLY A 119 14.82 -22.85 18.50
C GLY A 119 14.17 -21.53 18.05
N PRO A 120 12.96 -21.18 18.53
CA PRO A 120 12.30 -19.91 18.19
C PRO A 120 13.13 -18.67 18.55
N PHE A 121 13.84 -18.67 19.68
CA PHE A 121 14.71 -17.56 20.07
C PHE A 121 15.91 -17.41 19.12
N LEU A 122 16.49 -18.53 18.70
CA LEU A 122 17.56 -18.56 17.71
C LEU A 122 17.09 -18.04 16.35
N GLN A 123 15.85 -18.38 15.96
CA GLN A 123 15.22 -17.87 14.74
C GLN A 123 15.03 -16.35 14.80
N SER A 124 14.40 -15.82 15.87
CA SER A 124 14.21 -14.37 16.03
C SER A 124 15.54 -13.62 16.04
N PHE A 125 16.58 -14.18 16.66
CA PHE A 125 17.93 -13.61 16.62
C PHE A 125 18.52 -13.60 15.19
N THR A 126 18.31 -14.67 14.42
CA THR A 126 18.77 -14.77 13.03
C THR A 126 18.04 -13.78 12.12
N GLU A 127 16.71 -13.64 12.27
CA GLU A 127 15.89 -12.65 11.55
C GLU A 127 16.32 -11.22 11.89
N ALA A 128 16.51 -10.93 13.19
CA ALA A 128 17.01 -9.64 13.65
C ALA A 128 18.39 -9.31 13.07
N ARG A 129 19.31 -10.29 13.05
CA ARG A 129 20.62 -10.12 12.41
C ARG A 129 20.50 -9.86 10.91
N GLY A 130 19.62 -10.57 10.21
CA GLY A 130 19.36 -10.36 8.78
C GLY A 130 18.87 -8.94 8.50
N ALA A 131 17.85 -8.47 9.23
CA ALA A 131 17.33 -7.11 9.09
C ALA A 131 18.36 -6.03 9.49
N ALA A 132 19.17 -6.31 10.52
CA ALA A 132 20.19 -5.39 10.99
C ALA A 132 21.29 -5.17 9.95
N ILE A 133 21.64 -6.17 9.11
CA ILE A 133 22.65 -6.00 8.05
C ILE A 133 22.26 -4.89 7.07
N ASP A 134 21.00 -4.86 6.62
CA ASP A 134 20.55 -3.82 5.68
C ASP A 134 20.54 -2.43 6.31
N VAL A 135 20.17 -2.33 7.59
CA VAL A 135 20.16 -1.06 8.34
C VAL A 135 21.59 -0.59 8.64
N PHE A 136 22.45 -1.46 9.17
CA PHE A 136 23.83 -1.12 9.48
C PHE A 136 24.64 -0.82 8.23
N ARG A 137 24.39 -1.49 7.10
CA ARG A 137 25.03 -1.13 5.83
C ARG A 137 24.82 0.36 5.51
N ILE A 138 23.61 0.88 5.64
CA ILE A 138 23.32 2.30 5.35
C ILE A 138 23.99 3.21 6.39
N ILE A 139 23.95 2.83 7.67
CA ILE A 139 24.58 3.62 8.75
C ILE A 139 26.10 3.68 8.56
N ASP A 140 26.73 2.54 8.29
CA ASP A 140 28.18 2.39 8.11
C ASP A 140 28.64 3.06 6.80
N GLU A 141 27.87 2.96 5.71
CA GLU A 141 28.14 3.69 4.46
C GLU A 141 28.24 5.19 4.71
N VAL A 142 27.28 5.77 5.46
CA VAL A 142 27.32 7.19 5.83
C VAL A 142 28.53 7.50 6.71
N GLN A 143 28.82 6.70 7.73
CA GLN A 143 29.97 6.93 8.62
C GLN A 143 31.31 6.87 7.88
N ASN A 144 31.47 5.92 6.96
CA ASN A 144 32.67 5.78 6.14
C ASN A 144 32.82 6.96 5.17
N GLU A 145 31.74 7.39 4.50
CA GLU A 145 31.75 8.59 3.65
C GLU A 145 32.14 9.84 4.43
N THR A 146 31.66 10.03 5.66
CA THR A 146 32.05 11.16 6.52
C THR A 146 33.52 11.10 6.97
N SER A 147 34.04 9.90 7.22
CA SER A 147 35.42 9.68 7.66
C SER A 147 36.44 9.87 6.53
N GLU A 148 36.13 9.43 5.31
CA GLU A 148 37.00 9.58 4.13
C GLU A 148 37.02 11.01 3.58
N SER A 149 35.96 11.78 3.80
CA SER A 149 35.81 13.13 3.22
C SER A 149 36.41 14.26 4.09
N ASN A 150 36.97 13.98 5.27
CA ASN A 150 37.36 14.99 6.28
C ASN A 150 36.23 15.99 6.61
N ILE A 151 34.97 15.61 6.33
CA ILE A 151 33.81 16.43 6.67
C ILE A 151 33.46 16.07 8.11
N ASN A 152 33.63 17.02 9.03
CA ASN A 152 33.22 16.82 10.41
C ASN A 152 31.71 16.50 10.45
N GLU A 153 31.25 15.51 11.23
CA GLU A 153 29.80 15.27 11.43
C GLU A 153 29.08 16.57 11.84
N ASP A 154 29.80 17.37 12.62
CA ASP A 154 29.41 18.72 12.98
C ASP A 154 29.27 19.64 11.77
N GLU A 155 30.07 19.60 10.69
CA GLU A 155 29.90 20.44 9.48
C GLU A 155 28.67 20.07 8.62
N ILE A 156 28.25 18.80 8.64
CA ILE A 156 27.05 18.33 7.91
C ILE A 156 25.78 18.94 8.52
N TRP A 157 25.80 19.13 9.84
CA TRP A 157 24.66 19.59 10.63
C TRP A 157 24.88 20.95 11.34
N ASN A 158 26.07 21.58 11.23
CA ASN A 158 26.41 22.77 12.02
C ASN A 158 25.67 23.99 11.49
N THR A 159 24.88 24.51 12.41
CA THR A 159 24.41 25.88 12.49
C THR A 159 25.42 26.70 13.28
N ASN A 160 26.70 26.68 12.93
CA ASN A 160 27.64 27.62 13.53
C ASN A 160 27.25 29.02 13.05
N GLU A 161 26.63 29.78 13.95
CA GLU A 161 26.25 31.20 13.80
C GLU A 161 27.42 32.11 13.38
N SER A 162 28.65 31.60 13.40
CA SER A 162 29.88 32.30 13.02
C SER A 162 30.15 32.38 11.51
N ALA A 163 29.28 31.84 10.65
CA ALA A 163 29.31 32.07 9.19
C ALA A 163 28.10 32.87 8.66
N ASN A 164 27.47 33.70 9.50
CA ASN A 164 26.45 34.69 9.08
C ASN A 164 27.03 35.84 8.21
N LYS A 165 27.90 35.53 7.24
CA LYS A 165 28.01 36.35 6.04
C LYS A 165 27.04 35.76 5.04
N VAL A 166 25.82 36.29 5.03
CA VAL A 166 24.97 36.26 3.84
C VAL A 166 25.86 36.74 2.69
N ILE A 167 26.39 35.81 1.90
CA ILE A 167 27.09 36.18 0.69
C ILE A 167 26.00 36.88 -0.12
N ASN A 168 26.17 38.17 -0.40
CA ASN A 168 25.40 38.87 -1.41
C ASN A 168 25.73 38.18 -2.74
N ILE A 169 25.04 37.07 -3.02
CA ILE A 169 25.13 36.29 -4.24
C ILE A 169 24.34 37.08 -5.30
N THR A 170 24.80 38.26 -5.67
CA THR A 170 24.46 38.88 -6.95
C THR A 170 25.34 38.21 -8.00
N SER A 171 25.04 36.93 -8.28
CA SER A 171 26.06 36.07 -8.85
C SER A 171 25.78 35.64 -10.27
N GLN A 172 26.72 35.96 -11.14
CA GLN A 172 26.84 35.34 -12.44
C GLN A 172 26.99 33.82 -12.27
N ILE A 173 26.14 33.05 -12.93
CA ILE A 173 26.20 31.58 -12.98
C ILE A 173 26.81 31.19 -14.32
N ARG A 174 27.84 30.34 -14.32
CA ARG A 174 28.49 29.86 -15.54
C ARG A 174 28.65 28.35 -15.51
N PHE A 175 28.19 27.70 -16.58
CA PHE A 175 28.50 26.30 -16.90
C PHE A 175 29.61 26.32 -17.95
N ASP A 176 30.68 25.55 -17.72
CA ASP A 176 31.82 25.47 -18.61
C ASP A 176 32.10 24.01 -18.97
N ASN A 177 31.79 23.64 -20.22
CA ASN A 177 32.02 22.32 -20.81
C ASN A 177 31.49 21.15 -19.96
N VAL A 178 30.27 21.30 -19.41
CA VAL A 178 29.69 20.34 -18.47
C VAL A 178 29.22 19.07 -19.19
N ASN A 179 29.72 17.92 -18.71
CA ASN A 179 29.24 16.60 -19.07
C ASN A 179 28.55 15.93 -17.88
N PHE A 180 27.42 15.26 -18.12
CA PHE A 180 26.68 14.59 -17.06
C PHE A 180 25.84 13.41 -17.57
N ALA A 181 25.80 12.35 -16.76
CA ALA A 181 24.90 11.20 -16.91
C ALA A 181 24.34 10.81 -15.53
N TYR A 182 23.07 10.39 -15.47
CA TYR A 182 22.47 9.98 -14.20
C TYR A 182 23.05 8.64 -13.71
N PRO A 183 23.21 8.43 -12.38
CA PRO A 183 23.84 7.23 -11.84
C PRO A 183 23.21 5.90 -12.27
N ASN A 184 21.88 5.85 -12.41
CA ASN A 184 21.16 4.65 -12.84
C ASN A 184 21.36 4.31 -14.32
N ARG A 185 21.89 5.22 -15.13
CA ARG A 185 22.11 5.08 -16.57
C ARG A 185 23.37 5.83 -16.99
N LYS A 186 24.54 5.40 -16.48
CA LYS A 186 25.83 6.05 -16.77
C LYS A 186 26.16 6.05 -18.27
N ASP A 187 25.67 5.07 -19.02
CA ASP A 187 25.95 4.88 -20.44
C ASP A 187 25.19 5.87 -21.35
N VAL A 188 24.19 6.58 -20.81
CA VAL A 188 23.38 7.55 -21.56
C VAL A 188 23.72 8.96 -21.08
N PRO A 189 24.63 9.69 -21.77
CA PRO A 189 24.95 11.05 -21.40
C PRO A 189 23.78 11.98 -21.69
N ILE A 190 23.45 12.82 -20.71
CA ILE A 190 22.35 13.79 -20.78
C ILE A 190 22.86 15.18 -21.16
N LEU A 191 24.00 15.60 -20.61
CA LEU A 191 24.69 16.84 -20.96
C LEU A 191 26.04 16.51 -21.59
N ASN A 192 26.37 17.22 -22.67
CA ASN A 192 27.50 16.91 -23.55
C ASN A 192 28.30 18.18 -23.89
N ASN A 193 29.28 18.58 -23.09
CA ASN A 193 30.02 19.85 -23.22
C ASN A 193 29.09 21.08 -23.20
N LEU A 194 28.16 21.12 -22.25
CA LEU A 194 27.24 22.24 -22.09
C LEU A 194 27.98 23.47 -21.54
N THR A 195 27.91 24.59 -22.26
CA THR A 195 28.47 25.89 -21.85
C THR A 195 27.40 26.97 -21.92
N LEU A 196 27.10 27.64 -20.81
CA LEU A 196 26.13 28.74 -20.75
C LEU A 196 26.46 29.71 -19.61
N THR A 197 25.96 30.94 -19.68
CA THR A 197 26.19 31.97 -18.66
C THR A 197 24.91 32.76 -18.38
N ALA A 198 24.49 32.80 -17.12
CA ALA A 198 23.41 33.66 -16.62
C ALA A 198 24.01 34.81 -15.80
N ARG A 199 23.78 36.06 -16.21
CA ARG A 199 24.33 37.24 -15.55
C ARG A 199 23.50 37.64 -14.32
N ALA A 200 24.13 38.35 -13.40
CA ALA A 200 23.49 38.80 -12.17
C ALA A 200 22.27 39.70 -12.45
N GLY A 201 21.13 39.39 -11.82
CA GLY A 201 19.88 40.16 -11.97
C GLY A 201 19.15 39.98 -13.31
N GLU A 202 19.73 39.26 -14.26
CA GLU A 202 19.11 38.95 -15.54
C GLU A 202 18.26 37.68 -15.46
N THR A 203 17.25 37.61 -16.33
CA THR A 203 16.47 36.39 -16.56
C THR A 203 17.04 35.63 -17.74
N THR A 204 17.55 34.43 -17.50
CA THR A 204 18.08 33.51 -18.51
C THR A 204 17.09 32.36 -18.74
N ALA A 205 16.70 32.11 -19.98
CA ALA A 205 15.75 31.06 -20.34
C ALA A 205 16.46 29.85 -20.98
N LEU A 206 16.04 28.64 -20.61
CA LEU A 206 16.47 27.39 -21.22
C LEU A 206 15.30 26.75 -21.98
N VAL A 207 15.52 26.45 -23.26
CA VAL A 207 14.49 25.93 -24.18
C VAL A 207 15.05 24.73 -24.93
N GLY A 208 14.20 23.78 -25.28
CA GLY A 208 14.61 22.61 -26.07
C GLY A 208 13.60 21.49 -25.97
N SER A 209 13.83 20.42 -26.74
CA SER A 209 13.02 19.20 -26.74
C SER A 209 12.94 18.54 -25.35
N SER A 210 11.92 17.72 -25.11
CA SER A 210 11.86 16.93 -23.88
C SER A 210 13.07 15.99 -23.79
N GLY A 211 13.67 15.87 -22.62
CA GLY A 211 14.86 15.03 -22.40
C GLY A 211 16.21 15.65 -22.81
N CYS A 212 16.26 16.88 -23.33
CA CYS A 212 17.53 17.50 -23.74
C CYS A 212 18.43 18.00 -22.58
N GLY A 213 17.99 17.85 -21.32
CA GLY A 213 18.80 18.16 -20.14
C GLY A 213 18.47 19.46 -19.40
N LYS A 214 17.37 20.15 -19.71
CA LYS A 214 16.98 21.43 -19.06
C LYS A 214 16.87 21.33 -17.53
N SER A 215 16.02 20.44 -17.02
CA SER A 215 15.84 20.21 -15.58
C SER A 215 17.05 19.51 -14.92
N THR A 216 17.98 18.99 -15.73
CA THR A 216 19.28 18.53 -15.22
C THR A 216 20.12 19.74 -14.78
N CYS A 217 20.04 20.88 -15.47
CA CYS A 217 20.74 22.10 -15.07
C CYS A 217 20.29 22.61 -13.69
N THR A 218 18.99 22.58 -13.39
CA THR A 218 18.46 22.96 -12.06
C THR A 218 18.92 21.97 -10.98
N SER A 219 18.92 20.68 -11.29
CA SER A 219 19.40 19.63 -10.38
C SER A 219 20.89 19.76 -10.04
N LEU A 220 21.72 20.15 -11.02
CA LEU A 220 23.15 20.41 -10.82
C LEU A 220 23.40 21.71 -10.02
N LEU A 221 22.59 22.75 -10.23
CA LEU A 221 22.69 24.00 -9.44
C LEU A 221 22.28 23.82 -7.97
N LEU A 222 21.34 22.93 -7.69
CA LEU A 222 21.01 22.53 -6.31
C LEU A 222 22.02 21.54 -5.71
N ARG A 223 23.02 21.13 -6.51
CA ARG A 223 24.03 20.12 -6.18
C ARG A 223 23.39 18.86 -5.62
N PHE A 224 22.36 18.36 -6.31
CA PHE A 224 21.84 17.00 -6.08
C PHE A 224 22.74 15.94 -6.71
N TYR A 225 23.49 16.33 -7.73
CA TYR A 225 24.49 15.52 -8.40
C TYR A 225 25.70 16.41 -8.69
N ASP A 226 26.89 15.82 -8.70
CA ASP A 226 28.10 16.46 -9.22
C ASP A 226 28.26 16.18 -10.72
N VAL A 227 29.00 17.04 -11.41
CA VAL A 227 29.30 16.90 -12.84
C VAL A 227 30.35 15.81 -13.07
N LEU A 228 30.31 15.13 -14.23
CA LEU A 228 31.31 14.13 -14.60
C LEU A 228 32.61 14.77 -15.09
N SER A 229 32.48 15.84 -15.89
CA SER A 229 33.59 16.68 -16.32
C SER A 229 33.06 18.09 -16.67
N GLY A 230 33.98 19.05 -16.77
CA GLY A 230 33.64 20.48 -16.82
C GLY A 230 33.50 21.10 -15.43
N SER A 231 32.99 22.33 -15.35
CA SER A 231 32.77 23.00 -14.06
C SER A 231 31.54 23.91 -14.09
N ILE A 232 30.92 24.08 -12.92
CA ILE A 232 29.86 25.06 -12.69
C ILE A 232 30.38 26.07 -11.67
N THR A 233 30.35 27.36 -12.00
CA THR A 233 30.77 28.43 -11.12
C THR A 233 29.63 29.42 -10.83
N ILE A 234 29.60 29.93 -9.60
CA ILE A 234 28.74 31.01 -9.16
C ILE A 234 29.70 32.10 -8.65
N ASN A 235 29.66 33.31 -9.24
CA ASN A 235 30.61 34.38 -8.92
C ASN A 235 32.08 34.00 -9.12
N ASN A 236 32.38 33.23 -10.17
CA ASN A 236 33.71 32.70 -10.49
C ASN A 236 34.29 31.74 -9.44
N ARG A 237 33.49 31.33 -8.45
CA ARG A 237 33.84 30.28 -7.48
C ARG A 237 33.16 28.98 -7.87
N GLN A 238 33.85 27.84 -7.80
CA GLN A 238 33.23 26.57 -8.15
C GLN A 238 32.08 26.22 -7.19
N ILE A 239 31.02 25.61 -7.74
CA ILE A 239 29.82 25.25 -6.97
C ILE A 239 30.11 24.25 -5.85
N ASN A 240 31.13 23.41 -6.02
CA ASN A 240 31.55 22.42 -5.04
C ASN A 240 32.23 23.03 -3.79
N GLU A 241 32.74 24.26 -3.89
CA GLU A 241 33.38 24.99 -2.79
C GLU A 241 32.39 25.71 -1.86
N TYR A 242 31.12 25.82 -2.25
CA TYR A 242 30.09 26.40 -1.40
C TYR A 242 29.60 25.39 -0.38
N ASN A 243 29.30 25.86 0.84
CA ASN A 243 28.53 25.09 1.80
C ASN A 243 27.13 24.80 1.19
N LEU A 244 26.70 23.54 1.20
CA LEU A 244 25.45 23.13 0.58
C LEU A 244 24.21 23.81 1.18
N GLN A 245 24.21 24.08 2.49
CA GLN A 245 23.10 24.77 3.15
C GLN A 245 23.03 26.22 2.68
N GLU A 246 24.16 26.94 2.67
CA GLU A 246 24.22 28.32 2.18
C GLU A 246 23.80 28.43 0.71
N LEU A 247 24.30 27.52 -0.14
CA LEU A 247 23.95 27.44 -1.55
C LEU A 247 22.43 27.29 -1.73
N ARG A 248 21.82 26.30 -1.08
CA ARG A 248 20.37 26.02 -1.20
C ARG A 248 19.50 27.03 -0.47
N GLN A 249 20.04 27.76 0.51
CA GLN A 249 19.34 28.88 1.15
C GLN A 249 19.26 30.09 0.20
N SER A 250 20.31 30.33 -0.60
CA SER A 250 20.34 31.41 -1.60
C SER A 250 19.50 31.14 -2.86
N ILE A 251 19.09 29.89 -3.06
CA ILE A 251 18.31 29.43 -4.22
C ILE A 251 16.84 29.19 -3.82
N GLY A 252 15.93 29.89 -4.49
CA GLY A 252 14.51 29.56 -4.51
C GLY A 252 14.21 28.75 -5.76
N ILE A 253 13.43 27.68 -5.65
CA ILE A 253 13.00 26.89 -6.82
C ILE A 253 11.51 26.58 -6.75
N VAL A 254 10.87 26.69 -7.91
CA VAL A 254 9.49 26.27 -8.15
C VAL A 254 9.52 25.20 -9.24
N THR A 255 9.11 23.99 -8.87
CA THR A 255 9.06 22.83 -9.76
C THR A 255 7.74 22.75 -10.51
N GLN A 256 7.72 21.96 -11.59
CA GLN A 256 6.55 21.70 -12.42
C GLN A 256 5.36 21.19 -11.60
N GLU A 257 5.61 20.17 -10.77
CA GLU A 257 4.64 19.63 -9.82
C GLU A 257 5.04 20.03 -8.38
N PRO A 258 4.38 21.03 -7.80
CA PRO A 258 4.66 21.49 -6.44
C PRO A 258 4.14 20.50 -5.40
N ILE A 259 5.06 19.96 -4.59
CA ILE A 259 4.74 19.09 -3.45
C ILE A 259 4.38 19.93 -2.23
N LEU A 260 3.29 19.59 -1.55
CA LEU A 260 2.90 20.11 -0.24
C LEU A 260 2.89 18.97 0.77
N PHE A 261 3.52 19.19 1.92
CA PHE A 261 3.54 18.24 3.03
C PHE A 261 2.17 18.19 3.72
N ALA A 262 1.88 17.07 4.39
CA ALA A 262 0.65 16.78 5.12
C ALA A 262 0.48 17.60 6.41
N THR A 263 0.59 18.92 6.29
CA THR A 263 0.55 19.91 7.38
C THR A 263 -0.28 21.13 6.97
N SER A 264 -0.31 22.16 7.80
CA SER A 264 -1.04 23.40 7.48
C SER A 264 -0.41 24.15 6.30
N ILE A 265 -1.20 24.99 5.62
CA ILE A 265 -0.68 25.92 4.59
C ILE A 265 0.39 26.84 5.20
N TYR A 266 0.18 27.28 6.45
CA TYR A 266 1.15 28.04 7.22
C TYR A 266 2.51 27.34 7.27
N GLU A 267 2.53 26.09 7.76
CA GLU A 267 3.77 25.31 7.93
C GLU A 267 4.45 25.04 6.59
N ASN A 268 3.66 24.73 5.55
CA ASN A 268 4.19 24.53 4.20
C ASN A 268 4.96 25.77 3.69
N ILE A 269 4.43 26.98 3.89
CA ILE A 269 5.14 28.22 3.52
C ILE A 269 6.32 28.44 4.47
N ALA A 270 6.12 28.27 5.77
CA ALA A 270 7.13 28.48 6.80
C ALA A 270 8.36 27.56 6.63
N TYR A 271 8.23 26.37 6.03
CA TYR A 271 9.38 25.53 5.69
C TYR A 271 10.41 26.19 4.77
N GLY A 272 10.05 27.28 4.09
CA GLY A 272 11.02 28.08 3.34
C GLY A 272 12.02 28.81 4.24
N LYS A 273 11.64 29.24 5.46
CA LYS A 273 12.48 30.06 6.34
C LYS A 273 12.40 29.60 7.80
N LYS A 274 13.55 29.32 8.41
CA LYS A 274 13.63 28.99 9.84
C LYS A 274 13.02 30.12 10.68
N ASN A 275 12.14 29.76 11.62
CA ASN A 275 11.44 30.69 12.52
C ASN A 275 10.62 31.77 11.79
N ALA A 276 10.02 31.45 10.64
CA ALA A 276 9.13 32.36 9.93
C ALA A 276 8.00 32.87 10.83
N THR A 277 7.81 34.19 10.87
CA THR A 277 6.68 34.80 11.58
C THR A 277 5.42 34.77 10.71
N GLN A 278 4.25 34.88 11.34
CA GLN A 278 2.99 34.86 10.59
C GLN A 278 2.85 36.03 9.62
N THR A 279 3.39 37.21 9.96
CA THR A 279 3.43 38.36 9.06
C THR A 279 4.28 38.07 7.81
N GLU A 280 5.43 37.43 7.96
CA GLU A 280 6.29 37.06 6.83
C GLU A 280 5.63 36.01 5.91
N VAL A 281 4.94 35.03 6.51
CA VAL A 281 4.17 34.03 5.76
C VAL A 281 3.05 34.69 4.95
N GLU A 282 2.33 35.64 5.56
CA GLU A 282 1.28 36.39 4.88
C GLU A 282 1.81 37.29 3.77
N GLU A 283 2.93 37.97 3.99
CA GLU A 283 3.59 38.79 2.96
C GLU A 283 4.07 37.95 1.77
N ALA A 284 4.74 36.81 2.03
CA ALA A 284 5.16 35.90 0.98
C ALA A 284 3.95 35.34 0.19
N ALA A 285 2.86 35.01 0.88
CA ALA A 285 1.62 34.59 0.26
C ALA A 285 0.96 35.69 -0.58
N LYS A 286 1.04 36.96 -0.16
CA LYS A 286 0.55 38.11 -0.95
C LYS A 286 1.38 38.31 -2.22
N GLN A 287 2.70 38.25 -2.11
CA GLN A 287 3.60 38.35 -3.26
C GLN A 287 3.30 37.26 -4.31
N ALA A 288 3.02 36.05 -3.84
CA ALA A 288 2.68 34.89 -4.66
C ALA A 288 1.21 34.83 -5.12
N ASN A 289 0.39 35.86 -4.88
CA ASN A 289 -1.07 35.86 -5.17
C ASN A 289 -1.85 34.71 -4.48
N ALA A 290 -1.33 34.16 -3.38
CA ALA A 290 -1.95 33.05 -2.65
C ALA A 290 -2.88 33.51 -1.51
N HIS A 291 -2.62 34.67 -0.92
CA HIS A 291 -3.32 35.14 0.28
C HIS A 291 -4.86 35.18 0.14
N ASN A 292 -5.36 35.68 -1.00
CA ASN A 292 -6.79 35.89 -1.21
C ASN A 292 -7.59 34.58 -1.15
N PHE A 293 -7.11 33.52 -1.80
CA PHE A 293 -7.80 32.22 -1.77
C PHE A 293 -7.59 31.51 -0.44
N ILE A 294 -6.41 31.67 0.20
CA ILE A 294 -6.14 31.07 1.51
C ILE A 294 -7.13 31.60 2.55
N ILE A 295 -7.44 32.89 2.56
CA ILE A 295 -8.40 33.48 3.51
C ILE A 295 -9.83 32.96 3.30
N GLN A 296 -10.19 32.55 2.08
CA GLN A 296 -11.51 31.99 1.76
C GLN A 296 -11.67 30.56 2.27
N LEU A 297 -10.59 29.87 2.66
CA LEU A 297 -10.66 28.53 3.23
C LEU A 297 -11.20 28.55 4.67
N PRO A 298 -11.92 27.51 5.12
CA PRO A 298 -12.57 27.49 6.44
C PRO A 298 -11.61 27.77 7.60
N ASN A 299 -10.41 27.20 7.56
CA ASN A 299 -9.38 27.36 8.60
C ASN A 299 -8.25 28.32 8.17
N LYS A 300 -8.44 29.06 7.09
CA LYS A 300 -7.45 30.00 6.54
C LYS A 300 -6.07 29.34 6.38
N TYR A 301 -5.02 29.94 6.94
CA TYR A 301 -3.65 29.40 6.96
C TYR A 301 -3.50 28.10 7.76
N GLN A 302 -4.41 27.79 8.68
CA GLN A 302 -4.43 26.55 9.46
C GLN A 302 -5.14 25.39 8.74
N THR A 303 -5.58 25.61 7.50
CA THR A 303 -6.13 24.53 6.67
C THR A 303 -5.04 23.50 6.41
N LEU A 304 -5.30 22.24 6.78
CA LEU A 304 -4.43 21.11 6.49
C LEU A 304 -4.48 20.81 5.00
N VAL A 305 -3.32 20.62 4.38
CA VAL A 305 -3.13 20.25 2.97
C VAL A 305 -2.25 19.00 2.89
N GLY A 306 -1.91 18.55 1.68
CA GLY A 306 -1.17 17.31 1.46
C GLY A 306 -2.11 16.12 1.24
N GLU A 307 -1.59 14.90 1.35
CA GLU A 307 -2.36 13.69 0.99
C GLU A 307 -3.67 13.57 1.78
N ARG A 308 -3.67 13.90 3.09
CA ARG A 308 -4.84 13.78 3.99
C ARG A 308 -5.62 15.09 4.22
N GLY A 309 -5.29 16.14 3.47
CA GLY A 309 -5.79 17.50 3.68
C GLY A 309 -6.76 17.98 2.61
N ALA A 310 -7.12 19.26 2.66
CA ALA A 310 -7.89 19.91 1.60
C ALA A 310 -7.12 19.86 0.28
N GLN A 311 -7.79 19.40 -0.79
CA GLN A 311 -7.19 19.37 -2.11
C GLN A 311 -7.19 20.76 -2.74
N LEU A 312 -5.99 21.29 -2.97
CA LEU A 312 -5.78 22.54 -3.70
C LEU A 312 -5.66 22.29 -5.20
N SER A 313 -6.13 23.23 -6.02
CA SER A 313 -5.92 23.20 -7.47
C SER A 313 -4.44 23.25 -7.83
N GLY A 314 -4.06 22.84 -9.06
CA GLY A 314 -2.67 22.93 -9.52
C GLY A 314 -2.10 24.34 -9.37
N GLY A 315 -2.87 25.37 -9.76
CA GLY A 315 -2.50 26.78 -9.63
C GLY A 315 -2.37 27.25 -8.18
N GLU A 316 -3.26 26.81 -7.30
CA GLU A 316 -3.17 27.10 -5.86
C GLU A 316 -1.92 26.46 -5.24
N LYS A 317 -1.63 25.19 -5.55
CA LYS A 317 -0.40 24.52 -5.09
C LYS A 317 0.86 25.24 -5.58
N GLN A 318 0.86 25.70 -6.83
CA GLN A 318 2.00 26.41 -7.42
C GLN A 318 2.23 27.77 -6.75
N ARG A 319 1.16 28.51 -6.44
CA ARG A 319 1.26 29.76 -5.68
C ARG A 319 1.74 29.56 -4.24
N VAL A 320 1.32 28.50 -3.56
CA VAL A 320 1.84 28.15 -2.23
C VAL A 320 3.32 27.78 -2.30
N ALA A 321 3.73 26.99 -3.30
CA ALA A 321 5.14 26.66 -3.51
C ALA A 321 5.99 27.89 -3.88
N LEU A 322 5.44 28.84 -4.64
CA LEU A 322 6.09 30.12 -4.92
C LEU A 322 6.24 30.96 -3.64
N ALA A 323 5.21 31.06 -2.80
CA ALA A 323 5.32 31.72 -1.50
C ALA A 323 6.41 31.08 -0.63
N ARG A 324 6.47 29.74 -0.60
CA ARG A 324 7.52 28.97 0.08
C ARG A 324 8.92 29.23 -0.48
N ALA A 325 9.06 29.49 -1.78
CA ALA A 325 10.34 29.88 -2.38
C ALA A 325 10.69 31.35 -2.06
N LEU A 326 9.71 32.25 -2.01
CA LEU A 326 9.91 33.69 -1.82
C LEU A 326 10.25 34.07 -0.38
N ILE A 327 9.70 33.38 0.62
CA ILE A 327 9.98 33.65 2.04
C ILE A 327 11.47 33.48 2.40
N LYS A 328 12.22 32.73 1.58
CA LYS A 328 13.69 32.61 1.69
C LYS A 328 14.44 33.90 1.39
N HIS A 329 13.81 34.84 0.68
CA HIS A 329 14.47 35.96 0.00
C HIS A 329 15.67 35.50 -0.86
N PRO A 330 15.43 34.59 -1.83
CA PRO A 330 16.51 34.01 -2.61
C PRO A 330 17.13 35.05 -3.56
N SER A 331 18.44 34.95 -3.80
CA SER A 331 19.13 35.78 -4.79
C SER A 331 19.14 35.13 -6.18
N ILE A 332 19.04 33.78 -6.22
CA ILE A 332 18.88 32.99 -7.43
C ILE A 332 17.48 32.34 -7.41
N LEU A 333 16.71 32.54 -8.47
CA LEU A 333 15.38 31.93 -8.63
C LEU A 333 15.40 30.94 -9.80
N LEU A 334 15.04 29.69 -9.53
CA LEU A 334 14.91 28.63 -10.53
C LEU A 334 13.44 28.33 -10.77
N LEU A 335 12.99 28.47 -12.01
CA LEU A 335 11.60 28.20 -12.40
C LEU A 335 11.61 27.03 -13.39
N ASP A 336 11.28 25.83 -12.92
CA ASP A 336 11.31 24.61 -13.73
C ASP A 336 9.90 24.26 -14.19
N GLU A 337 9.54 24.73 -15.40
CA GLU A 337 8.21 24.55 -16.00
C GLU A 337 7.03 24.96 -15.10
N ALA A 338 7.22 26.03 -14.31
CA ALA A 338 6.28 26.47 -13.28
C ALA A 338 4.87 26.91 -13.77
N THR A 339 4.60 26.83 -15.08
CA THR A 339 3.30 27.18 -15.69
C THR A 339 2.76 26.09 -16.63
N SER A 340 3.48 24.97 -16.83
CA SER A 340 3.11 24.01 -17.87
C SER A 340 1.80 23.26 -17.57
N ALA A 341 1.53 22.97 -16.29
CA ALA A 341 0.39 22.19 -15.81
C ALA A 341 -0.83 23.01 -15.34
N LEU A 342 -0.91 24.31 -15.69
CA LEU A 342 -1.94 25.23 -15.21
C LEU A 342 -3.04 25.52 -16.23
N ASP A 343 -4.26 25.73 -15.71
CA ASP A 343 -5.41 26.30 -16.41
C ASP A 343 -5.20 27.80 -16.68
N ASN A 344 -5.76 28.33 -17.79
CA ASN A 344 -5.41 29.65 -18.32
C ASN A 344 -5.61 30.82 -17.33
N VAL A 345 -6.64 30.75 -16.47
CA VAL A 345 -6.95 31.81 -15.48
C VAL A 345 -5.92 31.80 -14.35
N ASN A 346 -5.63 30.62 -13.78
CA ASN A 346 -4.58 30.51 -12.77
C ASN A 346 -3.19 30.74 -13.35
N GLU A 347 -2.97 30.45 -14.62
CA GLU A 347 -1.70 30.72 -15.31
C GLU A 347 -1.37 32.21 -15.32
N GLU A 348 -2.33 33.09 -15.63
CA GLU A 348 -2.10 34.54 -15.62
C GLU A 348 -1.75 35.03 -14.21
N LEU A 349 -2.49 34.59 -13.18
CA LEU A 349 -2.23 34.95 -11.79
C LEU A 349 -0.86 34.44 -11.28
N VAL A 350 -0.46 33.24 -11.70
CA VAL A 350 0.86 32.67 -11.38
C VAL A 350 1.95 33.40 -12.16
N GLN A 351 1.74 33.71 -13.43
CA GLN A 351 2.70 34.41 -14.27
C GLN A 351 2.98 35.82 -13.74
N ASP A 352 1.94 36.57 -13.35
CA ASP A 352 2.07 37.86 -12.70
C ASP A 352 2.89 37.78 -11.41
N ALA A 353 2.65 36.74 -10.60
CA ALA A 353 3.41 36.50 -9.38
C ALA A 353 4.88 36.13 -9.67
N LEU A 354 5.12 35.32 -10.72
CA LEU A 354 6.47 34.96 -11.18
C LEU A 354 7.23 36.18 -11.72
N ASP A 355 6.58 37.06 -12.49
CA ASP A 355 7.22 38.26 -13.03
C ASP A 355 7.60 39.25 -11.93
N ARG A 356 6.78 39.40 -10.89
CA ARG A 356 7.18 40.13 -9.66
C ARG A 356 8.30 39.42 -8.90
N ALA A 357 8.25 38.10 -8.79
CA ALA A 357 9.29 37.31 -8.12
C ALA A 357 10.66 37.42 -8.80
N ARG A 358 10.69 37.61 -10.13
CA ARG A 358 11.93 37.75 -10.92
C ARG A 358 12.66 39.06 -10.68
N GLN A 359 11.96 40.13 -10.31
CA GLN A 359 12.54 41.47 -10.17
C GLN A 359 13.65 41.47 -9.11
N GLY A 360 14.84 41.95 -9.50
CA GLY A 360 16.01 42.06 -8.63
C GLY A 360 16.72 40.73 -8.33
N ARG A 361 16.42 39.63 -9.03
CA ARG A 361 17.01 38.31 -8.80
C ARG A 361 17.58 37.70 -10.08
N THR A 362 18.69 37.00 -9.98
CA THR A 362 19.20 36.16 -11.09
C THR A 362 18.24 35.01 -11.29
N THR A 363 17.57 34.94 -12.44
CA THR A 363 16.52 33.93 -12.66
C THR A 363 16.91 33.00 -13.80
N ILE A 364 16.85 31.69 -13.57
CA ILE A 364 16.89 30.68 -14.64
C ILE A 364 15.49 30.10 -14.81
N VAL A 365 14.94 30.23 -16.01
CA VAL A 365 13.59 29.77 -16.36
C VAL A 365 13.69 28.67 -17.39
N ILE A 366 13.18 27.49 -17.05
CA ILE A 366 12.90 26.42 -18.00
C ILE A 366 11.44 26.55 -18.38
N ALA A 367 11.18 26.82 -19.65
CA ALA A 367 9.83 27.01 -20.12
C ALA A 367 9.49 26.00 -21.22
N HIS A 368 8.33 25.37 -21.05
CA HIS A 368 7.64 24.68 -22.14
C HIS A 368 6.82 25.65 -22.99
N ARG A 369 6.31 26.75 -22.40
CA ARG A 369 5.52 27.80 -23.06
C ARG A 369 6.40 29.00 -23.38
N LEU A 370 6.70 29.22 -24.66
CA LEU A 370 7.67 30.25 -25.11
C LEU A 370 7.28 31.69 -24.76
N ARG A 371 5.98 31.96 -24.50
CA ARG A 371 5.52 33.29 -24.07
C ARG A 371 6.13 33.72 -22.74
N THR A 372 6.35 32.78 -21.82
CA THR A 372 6.88 33.06 -20.46
C THR A 372 8.35 33.48 -20.45
N ILE A 373 9.05 33.31 -21.56
CA ILE A 373 10.47 33.61 -21.75
C ILE A 373 10.73 34.65 -22.85
N GLN A 374 9.68 35.20 -23.46
CA GLN A 374 9.81 36.21 -24.50
C GLN A 374 10.58 37.45 -24.00
N ASN A 375 10.34 37.81 -22.75
CA ASN A 375 10.99 38.92 -22.06
C ASN A 375 12.30 38.50 -21.35
N ALA A 376 12.83 37.31 -21.62
CA ALA A 376 14.11 36.90 -21.07
C ALA A 376 15.25 37.71 -21.70
N HIS A 377 16.25 38.03 -20.88
CA HIS A 377 17.41 38.83 -21.31
C HIS A 377 18.33 37.99 -22.21
N LYS A 378 18.43 36.68 -21.93
CA LYS A 378 19.17 35.73 -22.75
C LYS A 378 18.42 34.40 -22.81
N ILE A 379 18.36 33.80 -23.99
CA ILE A 379 17.71 32.51 -24.25
C ILE A 379 18.76 31.55 -24.78
N TYR A 380 18.78 30.34 -24.22
CA TYR A 380 19.63 29.23 -24.62
C TYR A 380 18.77 28.10 -25.17
N VAL A 381 19.01 27.70 -26.42
CA VAL A 381 18.40 26.50 -27.00
C VAL A 381 19.33 25.32 -26.79
N ILE A 382 18.84 24.33 -26.06
CA ILE A 382 19.55 23.09 -25.74
C ILE A 382 18.99 21.95 -26.59
N ASP A 383 19.88 21.27 -27.32
CA ASP A 383 19.56 20.05 -28.04
C ASP A 383 20.65 18.99 -27.81
N ASN A 384 20.25 17.74 -27.58
CA ASN A 384 21.15 16.63 -27.24
C ASN A 384 22.21 16.95 -26.16
N GLY A 385 21.84 17.75 -25.16
CA GLY A 385 22.73 18.14 -24.06
C GLY A 385 23.75 19.24 -24.38
N ARG A 386 23.60 19.94 -25.52
CA ARG A 386 24.46 21.04 -25.97
C ARG A 386 23.66 22.31 -26.22
N VAL A 387 24.28 23.47 -26.01
CA VAL A 387 23.74 24.74 -26.50
C VAL A 387 23.98 24.82 -28.00
N ILE A 388 22.91 24.96 -28.78
CA ILE A 388 22.99 25.13 -30.24
C ILE A 388 22.79 26.59 -30.66
N GLU A 389 21.99 27.35 -29.91
CA GLU A 389 21.68 28.76 -30.19
C GLU A 389 21.63 29.55 -28.89
N GLU A 390 22.12 30.78 -28.92
CA GLU A 390 21.98 31.74 -27.83
C GLU A 390 21.70 33.15 -28.34
N GLY A 391 20.82 33.90 -27.66
CA GLY A 391 20.49 35.27 -28.04
C GLY A 391 19.27 35.82 -27.31
N THR A 392 18.81 37.00 -27.72
CA THR A 392 17.50 37.54 -27.31
C THR A 392 16.40 36.94 -28.18
N HIS A 393 15.14 37.06 -27.75
CA HIS A 393 14.00 36.61 -28.55
C HIS A 393 14.02 37.22 -29.97
N ALA A 394 14.29 38.52 -30.11
CA ALA A 394 14.38 39.18 -31.41
C ALA A 394 15.52 38.62 -32.28
N SER A 395 16.72 38.48 -31.72
CA SER A 395 17.89 37.98 -32.46
C SER A 395 17.73 36.53 -32.94
N LEU A 396 17.16 35.66 -32.09
CA LEU A 396 16.91 34.26 -32.46
C LEU A 396 15.77 34.11 -33.47
N MET A 397 14.83 35.06 -33.52
CA MET A 397 13.76 35.08 -34.52
C MET A 397 14.23 35.58 -35.90
N GLU A 398 15.30 36.36 -35.96
CA GLU A 398 15.92 36.82 -37.22
C GLU A 398 16.77 35.73 -37.89
N GLN A 399 17.25 34.74 -37.14
CA GLN A 399 17.98 33.58 -37.66
C GLN A 399 17.06 32.67 -38.47
N LYS A 400 17.08 32.83 -39.81
CA LYS A 400 16.29 32.00 -40.74
C LYS A 400 16.69 30.53 -40.63
N GLY A 401 15.74 29.69 -40.22
CA GLY A 401 15.96 28.24 -40.06
C GLY A 401 16.62 27.86 -38.73
N GLY A 402 16.68 28.77 -37.76
CA GLY A 402 17.10 28.45 -36.39
C GLY A 402 16.06 27.58 -35.66
N ARG A 403 16.53 26.65 -34.83
CA ARG A 403 15.74 25.78 -33.98
C ARG A 403 14.83 26.54 -33.02
N TYR A 404 15.28 27.68 -32.49
CA TYR A 404 14.41 28.57 -31.71
C TYR A 404 13.25 29.08 -32.56
N GLN A 405 13.53 29.57 -33.76
CA GLN A 405 12.52 30.07 -34.69
C GLN A 405 11.53 28.97 -35.08
N GLU A 406 12.00 27.73 -35.29
CA GLU A 406 11.12 26.56 -35.51
C GLU A 406 10.23 26.26 -34.31
N MET A 407 10.78 26.28 -33.08
CA MET A 407 10.00 26.08 -31.86
C MET A 407 8.99 27.20 -31.63
N VAL A 408 9.38 28.45 -31.89
CA VAL A 408 8.47 29.59 -31.81
C VAL A 408 7.39 29.45 -32.87
N ASN A 409 7.73 29.31 -34.16
CA ASN A 409 6.74 29.17 -35.23
C ASN A 409 5.81 27.97 -35.04
N SER A 410 6.32 26.85 -34.52
CA SER A 410 5.48 25.72 -34.15
C SER A 410 4.61 25.98 -32.92
N GLN A 411 4.92 26.97 -32.07
CA GLN A 411 4.06 27.44 -30.97
C GLN A 411 3.27 28.74 -31.27
N THR A 412 3.61 29.54 -32.30
CA THR A 412 2.97 30.84 -32.66
C THR A 412 2.24 30.85 -33.99
N ARG A 413 2.44 29.87 -34.90
CA ARG A 413 1.38 29.53 -35.89
C ARG A 413 0.02 29.41 -35.21
N LYS A 414 0.13 29.14 -33.91
CA LYS A 414 -0.80 28.84 -32.89
C LYS A 414 -1.68 29.88 -32.15
N LYS A 415 -1.88 31.11 -32.67
CA LYS A 415 -3.05 32.00 -32.38
C LYS A 415 -3.13 33.20 -33.33
N PRO A 416 -4.32 33.65 -33.82
CA PRO A 416 -4.50 35.04 -34.23
C PRO A 416 -4.88 35.89 -33.01
N GLU A 417 -4.26 37.06 -32.89
CA GLU A 417 -4.66 38.14 -31.98
C GLU A 417 -5.84 38.91 -32.60
N ASN A 418 -7.02 38.77 -32.00
CA ASN A 418 -8.00 39.84 -31.90
C ASN A 418 -8.96 39.45 -30.78
N ASP A 419 -8.90 40.19 -29.67
CA ASP A 419 -10.05 40.54 -28.81
C ASP A 419 -9.54 41.17 -27.52
N ARG A 420 -9.34 42.48 -27.56
CA ARG A 420 -8.88 43.30 -26.43
C ARG A 420 -9.93 44.27 -25.89
N ILE A 421 -11.22 44.15 -26.26
CA ILE A 421 -12.19 45.22 -25.92
C ILE A 421 -13.46 44.78 -25.15
N ILE A 422 -13.80 43.50 -24.99
CA ILE A 422 -15.10 43.15 -24.35
C ILE A 422 -15.01 42.71 -22.88
N ALA A 423 -13.85 42.25 -22.39
CA ALA A 423 -13.73 41.61 -21.07
C ALA A 423 -13.60 42.56 -19.86
N ALA A 424 -14.12 43.79 -19.93
CA ALA A 424 -14.05 44.77 -18.84
C ALA A 424 -15.38 44.98 -18.07
N ASN A 425 -16.53 44.52 -18.58
CA ASN A 425 -17.84 44.87 -18.00
C ASN A 425 -18.64 43.73 -17.34
N GLU A 426 -18.13 42.49 -17.25
CA GLU A 426 -18.86 41.38 -16.59
C GLU A 426 -18.29 40.99 -15.20
N ARG A 427 -17.26 41.70 -14.72
CA ARG A 427 -16.40 41.28 -13.60
C ARG A 427 -16.97 41.45 -12.18
N GLU A 428 -18.21 41.85 -11.98
CA GLU A 428 -18.77 42.03 -10.61
C GLU A 428 -19.85 41.02 -10.20
N ILE A 429 -20.28 40.10 -11.08
CA ILE A 429 -21.42 39.20 -10.80
C ILE A 429 -21.01 37.73 -10.61
N GLU A 430 -19.86 37.29 -11.12
CA GLU A 430 -19.45 35.86 -11.07
C GLU A 430 -18.69 35.45 -9.80
N ASP A 431 -17.89 36.32 -9.20
CA ASP A 431 -17.08 36.00 -8.00
C ASP A 431 -17.93 35.74 -6.74
N LYS A 432 -19.19 36.19 -6.73
CA LYS A 432 -20.14 35.92 -5.64
C LYS A 432 -20.95 34.63 -5.79
N LYS A 433 -20.97 33.99 -6.98
CA LYS A 433 -21.77 32.77 -7.22
C LYS A 433 -20.93 31.48 -7.15
N LEU A 434 -19.65 31.51 -7.56
CA LEU A 434 -18.80 30.32 -7.52
C LEU A 434 -18.34 29.92 -6.11
N SER A 435 -18.27 30.86 -5.18
CA SER A 435 -17.90 30.60 -3.78
C SER A 435 -19.02 29.90 -3.00
N SER A 436 -20.29 30.13 -3.37
CA SER A 436 -21.45 29.47 -2.78
C SER A 436 -21.67 28.03 -3.25
N GLU A 437 -21.27 27.66 -4.48
CA GLU A 437 -21.46 26.29 -4.99
C GLU A 437 -20.38 25.30 -4.51
N ARG A 438 -19.12 25.75 -4.29
CA ARG A 438 -18.09 24.93 -3.63
C ARG A 438 -18.41 24.61 -2.16
N PHE A 439 -19.23 25.44 -1.53
CA PHE A 439 -19.62 25.30 -0.13
C PHE A 439 -20.56 24.11 0.11
N TYR A 440 -21.39 23.74 -0.86
CA TYR A 440 -22.30 22.58 -0.74
C TYR A 440 -21.57 21.23 -0.77
N LEU A 441 -20.46 21.11 -1.51
CA LEU A 441 -19.70 19.85 -1.61
C LEU A 441 -19.00 19.45 -0.30
N LEU A 442 -18.55 20.41 0.51
CA LEU A 442 -17.87 20.16 1.79
C LEU A 442 -18.84 19.80 2.93
N GLU A 443 -20.09 20.26 2.88
CA GLU A 443 -21.13 19.89 3.85
C GLU A 443 -21.72 18.51 3.57
N ASP A 444 -21.83 18.12 2.30
CA ASP A 444 -22.34 16.79 1.93
C ASP A 444 -21.34 15.68 2.26
N ASP A 445 -20.03 15.89 2.16
CA ASP A 445 -19.02 14.92 2.62
C ASP A 445 -19.08 14.66 4.13
N LYS A 446 -19.36 15.70 4.94
CA LYS A 446 -19.60 15.54 6.38
C LYS A 446 -20.91 14.81 6.68
N LYS A 447 -21.98 15.09 5.93
CA LYS A 447 -23.29 14.42 6.09
C LYS A 447 -23.29 12.97 5.58
N LEU A 448 -22.49 12.64 4.57
CA LEU A 448 -22.27 11.28 4.07
C LEU A 448 -21.40 10.46 5.04
N SER A 449 -20.36 11.07 5.61
CA SER A 449 -19.56 10.51 6.71
C SER A 449 -20.41 10.24 7.96
N GLU A 450 -21.30 11.18 8.33
CA GLU A 450 -22.23 10.99 9.46
C GLU A 450 -23.29 9.91 9.20
N LYS A 451 -23.74 9.71 7.96
CA LYS A 451 -24.73 8.64 7.65
C LYS A 451 -24.14 7.24 7.64
N GLU A 452 -22.87 7.05 7.27
CA GLU A 452 -22.21 5.75 7.37
C GLU A 452 -21.82 5.38 8.81
N SER A 453 -21.64 6.36 9.70
CA SER A 453 -21.31 6.13 11.13
C SER A 453 -22.49 5.68 12.02
N ILE A 454 -23.69 5.50 11.44
CA ILE A 454 -24.89 5.06 12.18
C ILE A 454 -24.90 3.54 12.46
N ARG A 455 -24.04 2.74 11.82
CA ARG A 455 -23.93 1.32 12.13
C ARG A 455 -23.07 1.11 13.37
N LYS A 456 -23.68 0.56 14.43
CA LYS A 456 -22.94 0.15 15.64
C LYS A 456 -21.80 -0.81 15.24
N PRO A 457 -20.56 -0.58 15.70
CA PRO A 457 -19.44 -1.45 15.39
C PRO A 457 -19.76 -2.88 15.83
N ILE A 458 -19.40 -3.86 14.99
CA ILE A 458 -19.66 -5.27 15.27
C ILE A 458 -18.91 -5.63 16.55
N THR A 459 -19.62 -6.07 17.59
CA THR A 459 -18.94 -6.50 18.83
C THR A 459 -18.03 -7.71 18.57
N GLU A 460 -16.90 -7.80 19.27
CA GLU A 460 -15.94 -8.92 19.12
C GLU A 460 -16.61 -10.29 19.27
N LYS A 461 -17.58 -10.39 20.19
CA LYS A 461 -18.37 -11.61 20.40
C LYS A 461 -19.18 -11.97 19.16
N ALA A 462 -19.84 -11.00 18.53
CA ALA A 462 -20.61 -11.23 17.31
C ALA A 462 -19.71 -11.65 16.15
N ALA A 463 -18.53 -11.03 16.01
CA ALA A 463 -17.53 -11.40 15.01
C ALA A 463 -17.05 -12.85 15.21
N LEU A 464 -16.76 -13.28 16.45
CA LEU A 464 -16.37 -14.65 16.76
C LEU A 464 -17.44 -15.67 16.36
N PHE A 465 -18.70 -15.44 16.75
CA PHE A 465 -19.79 -16.37 16.43
C PHE A 465 -20.04 -16.47 14.92
N ARG A 466 -20.00 -15.33 14.21
CA ARG A 466 -20.12 -15.32 12.76
C ARG A 466 -18.96 -16.05 12.09
N LEU A 467 -17.73 -15.85 12.56
CA LEU A 467 -16.55 -16.56 12.09
C LEU A 467 -16.71 -18.08 12.22
N LEU A 468 -17.10 -18.57 13.40
CA LEU A 468 -17.35 -19.98 13.63
C LEU A 468 -18.50 -20.50 12.76
N SER A 469 -19.52 -19.67 12.51
CA SER A 469 -20.63 -20.03 11.63
C SER A 469 -20.21 -20.19 10.17
N MET A 470 -19.18 -19.46 9.70
CA MET A 470 -18.63 -19.64 8.36
C MET A 470 -17.99 -21.02 8.18
N ASN A 471 -17.61 -21.71 9.25
CA ASN A 471 -17.03 -23.05 9.25
C ASN A 471 -18.04 -24.20 9.28
N LYS A 472 -19.35 -23.90 9.26
CA LYS A 472 -20.43 -24.90 9.23
C LYS A 472 -20.23 -26.03 8.20
N PRO A 473 -19.76 -25.79 6.95
CA PRO A 473 -19.60 -26.87 5.97
C PRO A 473 -18.55 -27.92 6.37
N GLU A 474 -17.63 -27.56 7.27
CA GLU A 474 -16.57 -28.43 7.76
C GLU A 474 -16.85 -29.00 9.17
N TYR A 475 -18.09 -28.93 9.66
CA TYR A 475 -18.44 -29.32 11.04
C TYR A 475 -18.02 -30.74 11.42
N VAL A 476 -18.02 -31.68 10.47
CA VAL A 476 -17.58 -33.07 10.70
C VAL A 476 -16.09 -33.11 11.09
N HIS A 477 -15.24 -32.34 10.42
CA HIS A 477 -13.81 -32.29 10.73
C HIS A 477 -13.55 -31.56 12.04
N ILE A 478 -14.38 -30.58 12.39
CA ILE A 478 -14.34 -29.90 13.68
C ILE A 478 -14.74 -30.86 14.80
N LEU A 479 -15.83 -31.62 14.63
CA LEU A 479 -16.29 -32.60 15.61
C LEU A 479 -15.23 -33.69 15.85
N ILE A 480 -14.69 -34.27 14.78
CA ILE A 480 -13.59 -35.25 14.86
C ILE A 480 -12.39 -34.61 15.56
N GLY A 481 -12.01 -33.39 15.16
CA GLY A 481 -10.92 -32.64 15.79
C GLY A 481 -11.14 -32.42 17.29
N CYS A 482 -12.33 -32.03 17.72
CA CYS A 482 -12.68 -31.82 19.12
C CYS A 482 -12.63 -33.13 19.92
N ILE A 483 -13.13 -34.24 19.38
CA ILE A 483 -13.02 -35.56 20.02
C ILE A 483 -11.55 -35.92 20.19
N LEU A 484 -10.73 -35.77 19.14
CA LEU A 484 -9.30 -36.04 19.19
C LEU A 484 -8.57 -35.10 20.16
N CYS A 485 -8.96 -33.82 20.27
CA CYS A 485 -8.47 -32.89 21.27
C CYS A 485 -8.83 -33.32 22.70
N ALA A 486 -10.03 -33.87 22.92
CA ALA A 486 -10.42 -34.37 24.24
C ALA A 486 -9.55 -35.58 24.65
N VAL A 487 -9.31 -36.51 23.73
CA VAL A 487 -8.43 -37.66 23.98
C VAL A 487 -6.97 -37.23 24.12
N ALA A 488 -6.51 -36.27 23.32
CA ALA A 488 -5.19 -35.66 23.48
C ALA A 488 -5.02 -34.99 24.86
N GLY A 489 -6.03 -34.27 25.34
CA GLY A 489 -6.03 -33.67 26.68
C GLY A 489 -5.99 -34.71 27.82
N ALA A 490 -6.53 -35.91 27.60
CA ALA A 490 -6.47 -37.03 28.55
C ALA A 490 -5.12 -37.77 28.57
N THR A 491 -4.30 -37.60 27.52
CA THR A 491 -3.04 -38.33 27.34
C THR A 491 -2.08 -38.13 28.49
N LEU A 492 -1.90 -36.88 28.91
CA LEU A 492 -0.93 -36.51 29.93
C LEU A 492 -1.31 -37.05 31.33
N PRO A 493 -2.59 -36.97 31.77
CA PRO A 493 -3.09 -37.72 32.93
C PRO A 493 -2.86 -39.23 32.85
N VAL A 494 -3.17 -39.87 31.72
CA VAL A 494 -2.97 -41.33 31.53
C VAL A 494 -1.49 -41.69 31.62
N PHE A 495 -0.61 -40.91 30.99
CA PHE A 495 0.83 -41.08 31.08
C PHE A 495 1.31 -41.04 32.54
N THR A 496 0.79 -40.11 33.34
CA THR A 496 1.13 -40.04 34.77
C THR A 496 0.65 -41.23 35.58
N ILE A 497 -0.54 -41.77 35.30
CA ILE A 497 -1.02 -42.98 35.98
C ILE A 497 -0.08 -44.15 35.66
N LEU A 498 0.31 -44.30 34.39
CA LEU A 498 1.25 -45.33 33.97
C LEU A 498 2.61 -45.13 34.64
N LEU A 499 3.11 -43.89 34.71
CA LEU A 499 4.33 -43.55 35.42
C LEU A 499 4.25 -43.87 36.91
N LEU A 500 3.15 -43.52 37.59
CA LEU A 500 2.92 -43.85 38.99
C LEU A 500 2.94 -45.37 39.22
N LYS A 501 2.21 -46.13 38.40
CA LYS A 501 2.19 -47.60 38.48
C LYS A 501 3.57 -48.21 38.21
N LEU A 502 4.30 -47.65 37.26
CA LEU A 502 5.68 -48.05 36.96
C LEU A 502 6.57 -47.84 38.20
N LEU A 503 6.52 -46.68 38.84
CA LEU A 503 7.31 -46.37 40.03
C LEU A 503 6.96 -47.27 41.23
N VAL A 504 5.68 -47.58 41.43
CA VAL A 504 5.24 -48.55 42.45
C VAL A 504 5.74 -49.96 42.13
N ALA A 505 5.74 -50.36 40.85
CA ALA A 505 6.29 -51.65 40.44
C ALA A 505 7.80 -51.75 40.70
N PHE A 506 8.56 -50.67 40.43
CA PHE A 506 9.98 -50.59 40.73
C PHE A 506 10.29 -50.74 42.22
N LYS A 507 9.53 -50.08 43.10
CA LYS A 507 9.71 -50.17 44.55
C LYS A 507 9.60 -51.62 45.08
N ASN A 508 8.81 -52.44 44.40
CA ASN A 508 8.53 -53.82 44.80
C ASN A 508 9.41 -54.86 44.06
N CYS A 509 10.40 -54.45 43.26
CA CYS A 509 11.04 -55.29 42.24
C CYS A 509 12.06 -56.35 42.72
N THR A 510 11.93 -56.88 43.94
CA THR A 510 12.85 -57.87 44.53
C THR A 510 12.66 -59.32 44.05
N ASP A 511 11.59 -59.63 43.31
CA ASP A 511 11.30 -60.99 42.78
C ASP A 511 11.22 -61.00 41.24
N SER A 512 11.59 -62.13 40.62
CA SER A 512 11.54 -62.34 39.15
C SER A 512 10.14 -62.11 38.53
N SER A 513 9.05 -62.41 39.27
CA SER A 513 7.66 -62.15 38.84
C SER A 513 7.29 -60.65 38.83
N LYS A 514 8.05 -59.80 39.53
CA LYS A 514 7.76 -58.37 39.67
C LYS A 514 8.51 -57.51 38.64
N VAL A 515 9.60 -58.03 38.05
CA VAL A 515 10.28 -57.47 36.88
C VAL A 515 9.34 -57.40 35.67
N GLN A 516 8.47 -58.40 35.50
CA GLN A 516 7.48 -58.45 34.43
C GLN A 516 6.52 -57.25 34.48
N ASN A 517 6.12 -56.80 35.67
CA ASN A 517 5.22 -55.64 35.82
C ASN A 517 5.87 -54.34 35.34
N VAL A 518 7.17 -54.15 35.60
CA VAL A 518 7.92 -52.98 35.12
C VAL A 518 7.97 -52.96 33.59
N LEU A 519 8.25 -54.10 32.97
CA LEU A 519 8.23 -54.23 31.51
C LEU A 519 6.84 -53.96 30.92
N ILE A 520 5.78 -54.52 31.51
CA ILE A 520 4.39 -54.28 31.07
C ILE A 520 4.06 -52.78 31.10
N PHE A 521 4.37 -52.08 32.19
CA PHE A 521 4.09 -50.64 32.28
C PHE A 521 5.00 -49.82 31.35
N GLY A 522 6.27 -50.22 31.17
CA GLY A 522 7.17 -49.60 30.19
C GLY A 522 6.65 -49.71 28.75
N PHE A 523 6.24 -50.91 28.32
CA PHE A 523 5.61 -51.10 27.01
C PHE A 523 4.25 -50.41 26.90
N SER A 524 3.50 -50.29 28.00
CA SER A 524 2.25 -49.52 28.02
C SER A 524 2.46 -48.03 27.76
N ILE A 525 3.58 -47.46 28.21
CA ILE A 525 3.96 -46.06 27.90
C ILE A 525 4.27 -45.91 26.40
N ILE A 526 4.95 -46.89 25.79
CA ILE A 526 5.19 -46.89 24.34
C ILE A 526 3.87 -47.01 23.57
N ALA A 527 2.98 -47.91 24.01
CA ALA A 527 1.66 -48.06 23.41
C ALA A 527 0.86 -46.75 23.47
N LEU A 528 0.88 -46.04 24.60
CA LEU A 528 0.32 -44.69 24.72
C LEU A 528 0.98 -43.71 23.72
N GLY A 529 2.30 -43.75 23.57
CA GLY A 529 3.03 -42.97 22.56
C GLY A 529 2.54 -43.21 21.13
N ILE A 530 2.25 -44.46 20.76
CA ILE A 530 1.74 -44.82 19.43
C ILE A 530 0.30 -44.30 19.25
N VAL A 531 -0.56 -44.52 20.24
CA VAL A 531 -1.94 -44.01 20.20
C VAL A 531 -1.96 -42.49 20.08
N THR A 532 -1.10 -41.81 20.83
CA THR A 532 -1.02 -40.35 20.83
C THR A 532 -0.43 -39.81 19.53
N MET A 533 0.55 -40.49 18.92
CA MET A 533 1.03 -40.14 17.58
C MET A 533 -0.12 -40.11 16.56
N VAL A 534 -0.96 -41.14 16.56
CA VAL A 534 -2.10 -41.26 15.64
C VAL A 534 -3.12 -40.15 15.91
N ILE A 535 -3.50 -39.95 17.18
CA ILE A 535 -4.45 -38.89 17.57
C ILE A 535 -3.93 -37.52 17.17
N ARG A 536 -2.67 -37.20 17.48
CA ARG A 536 -2.03 -35.91 17.17
C ARG A 536 -1.98 -35.67 15.67
N PHE A 537 -1.63 -36.69 14.88
CA PHE A 537 -1.62 -36.57 13.43
C PHE A 537 -3.00 -36.16 12.90
N PHE A 538 -4.05 -36.90 13.27
CA PHE A 538 -5.41 -36.61 12.79
C PHE A 538 -5.99 -35.31 13.35
N GLN A 539 -5.64 -34.93 14.59
CA GLN A 539 -6.04 -33.66 15.22
C GLN A 539 -5.53 -32.47 14.39
N PHE A 540 -4.22 -32.41 14.16
CA PHE A 540 -3.59 -31.29 13.44
C PHE A 540 -3.93 -31.30 11.94
N ALA A 541 -4.06 -32.48 11.32
CA ALA A 541 -4.52 -32.58 9.94
C ALA A 541 -5.96 -32.05 9.77
N SER A 542 -6.86 -32.39 10.71
CA SER A 542 -8.26 -31.95 10.67
C SER A 542 -8.39 -30.44 10.86
N PHE A 543 -7.78 -29.87 11.90
CA PHE A 543 -7.83 -28.42 12.13
C PHE A 543 -7.01 -27.62 11.10
N GLY A 544 -5.94 -28.18 10.56
CA GLY A 544 -5.21 -27.60 9.43
C GLY A 544 -6.09 -27.47 8.20
N LYS A 545 -6.91 -28.48 7.90
CA LYS A 545 -7.89 -28.45 6.82
C LYS A 545 -9.00 -27.43 7.06
N VAL A 546 -9.57 -27.40 8.27
CA VAL A 546 -10.61 -26.42 8.66
C VAL A 546 -10.09 -24.99 8.50
N GLY A 547 -8.91 -24.68 9.06
CA GLY A 547 -8.30 -23.36 8.95
C GLY A 547 -8.01 -22.95 7.51
N SER A 548 -7.43 -23.84 6.71
CA SER A 548 -7.12 -23.56 5.30
C SER A 548 -8.37 -23.27 4.45
N LYS A 549 -9.46 -24.01 4.70
CA LYS A 549 -10.73 -23.79 4.02
C LYS A 549 -11.41 -22.48 4.43
N LEU A 550 -11.34 -22.13 5.71
CA LEU A 550 -11.86 -20.84 6.18
C LEU A 550 -11.11 -19.68 5.53
N THR A 551 -9.77 -19.71 5.50
CA THR A 551 -8.97 -18.64 4.89
C THR A 551 -9.32 -18.46 3.42
N TYR A 552 -9.46 -19.56 2.68
CA TYR A 552 -9.94 -19.52 1.30
C TYR A 552 -11.30 -18.83 1.21
N ARG A 553 -12.27 -19.22 2.05
CA ARG A 553 -13.62 -18.68 2.04
C ARG A 553 -13.65 -17.19 2.39
N ILE A 554 -12.87 -16.76 3.38
CA ILE A 554 -12.75 -15.34 3.75
C ILE A 554 -12.14 -14.54 2.62
N ARG A 555 -11.03 -15.01 2.02
CA ARG A 555 -10.37 -14.29 0.92
C ARG A 555 -11.22 -14.22 -0.34
N SER A 556 -11.84 -15.32 -0.75
CA SER A 556 -12.77 -15.34 -1.90
C SER A 556 -13.98 -14.45 -1.65
N THR A 557 -14.60 -14.54 -0.46
CA THR A 557 -15.77 -13.71 -0.10
C THR A 557 -15.39 -12.24 -0.02
N ALA A 558 -14.22 -11.90 0.56
CA ALA A 558 -13.73 -10.54 0.64
C ALA A 558 -13.41 -9.96 -0.74
N PHE A 559 -12.67 -10.69 -1.56
CA PHE A 559 -12.39 -10.28 -2.94
C PHE A 559 -13.68 -10.04 -3.73
N SER A 560 -14.63 -10.97 -3.64
CA SER A 560 -15.95 -10.84 -4.25
C SER A 560 -16.75 -9.66 -3.68
N SER A 561 -16.64 -9.38 -2.37
CA SER A 561 -17.34 -8.26 -1.72
C SER A 561 -16.74 -6.91 -2.08
N PHE A 562 -15.42 -6.83 -2.25
CA PHE A 562 -14.75 -5.64 -2.79
C PHE A 562 -15.21 -5.37 -4.22
N LEU A 563 -15.26 -6.39 -5.09
CA LEU A 563 -15.74 -6.24 -6.47
C LEU A 563 -17.22 -5.83 -6.58
N ARG A 564 -18.02 -5.98 -5.53
CA ARG A 564 -19.40 -5.46 -5.48
C ARG A 564 -19.47 -3.96 -5.19
N GLN A 565 -18.46 -3.38 -4.56
CA GLN A 565 -18.48 -1.99 -4.13
C GLN A 565 -18.45 -1.03 -5.32
N GLU A 566 -19.07 0.14 -5.15
CA GLU A 566 -19.02 1.24 -6.11
C GLU A 566 -17.63 1.86 -6.23
N VAL A 567 -17.34 2.57 -7.33
CA VAL A 567 -16.03 3.22 -7.54
C VAL A 567 -15.72 4.24 -6.44
N ALA A 568 -16.74 4.94 -5.94
CA ALA A 568 -16.60 5.89 -4.83
C ALA A 568 -16.04 5.26 -3.54
N TYR A 569 -16.21 3.95 -3.33
CA TYR A 569 -15.59 3.24 -2.20
C TYR A 569 -14.06 3.22 -2.30
N PHE A 570 -13.54 3.06 -3.53
CA PHE A 570 -12.11 2.97 -3.84
C PHE A 570 -11.42 4.32 -3.98
N ASP A 571 -12.18 5.39 -4.22
CA ASP A 571 -11.64 6.76 -4.26
C ASP A 571 -11.26 7.29 -2.86
N ARG A 572 -11.70 6.61 -1.77
CA ARG A 572 -11.33 6.95 -0.40
C ARG A 572 -9.91 6.49 -0.08
N GLU A 573 -9.13 7.35 0.57
CA GLU A 573 -7.74 7.07 0.95
C GLU A 573 -7.57 5.79 1.79
N GLU A 574 -8.52 5.52 2.68
CA GLU A 574 -8.54 4.33 3.56
C GLU A 574 -8.67 3.00 2.80
N ASN A 575 -9.16 3.07 1.56
CA ASN A 575 -9.47 1.91 0.71
C ASN A 575 -8.62 1.92 -0.58
N ASN A 576 -7.44 2.54 -0.54
CA ASN A 576 -6.50 2.44 -1.66
C ASN A 576 -6.13 0.96 -1.94
N SER A 577 -5.66 0.67 -3.16
CA SER A 577 -5.35 -0.70 -3.60
C SER A 577 -4.39 -1.44 -2.65
N ASN A 578 -3.35 -0.76 -2.16
CA ASN A 578 -2.36 -1.32 -1.24
C ASN A 578 -2.97 -1.74 0.10
N SER A 579 -3.88 -0.92 0.65
CA SER A 579 -4.56 -1.21 1.91
C SER A 579 -5.50 -2.41 1.77
N ILE A 580 -6.24 -2.51 0.65
CA ILE A 580 -7.11 -3.65 0.35
C ILE A 580 -6.29 -4.94 0.21
N CYS A 581 -5.17 -4.89 -0.51
CA CYS A 581 -4.23 -6.00 -0.63
C CYS A 581 -3.65 -6.44 0.72
N THR A 582 -3.38 -5.48 1.61
CA THR A 582 -2.91 -5.75 2.97
C THR A 582 -4.00 -6.44 3.79
N ARG A 583 -5.27 -6.00 3.70
CA ARG A 583 -6.41 -6.69 4.34
C ARG A 583 -6.57 -8.12 3.82
N LEU A 584 -6.54 -8.34 2.50
CA LEU A 584 -6.65 -9.68 1.91
C LEU A 584 -5.50 -10.63 2.29
N SER A 585 -4.31 -10.07 2.53
CA SER A 585 -3.11 -10.84 2.90
C SER A 585 -2.98 -11.04 4.41
N SER A 586 -2.62 -9.99 5.14
CA SER A 586 -2.29 -10.00 6.56
C SER A 586 -3.51 -10.26 7.45
N ASP A 587 -4.61 -9.52 7.24
CA ASP A 587 -5.79 -9.64 8.11
C ASP A 587 -6.45 -11.00 7.93
N ALA A 588 -6.53 -11.51 6.69
CA ALA A 588 -7.04 -12.86 6.44
C ALA A 588 -6.20 -13.95 7.13
N LEU A 589 -4.86 -13.77 7.20
CA LEU A 589 -3.98 -14.68 7.95
C LEU A 589 -4.18 -14.57 9.45
N ALA A 590 -4.41 -13.35 9.98
CA ALA A 590 -4.74 -13.17 11.38
C ALA A 590 -6.01 -13.96 11.73
N VAL A 591 -7.06 -13.84 10.92
CA VAL A 591 -8.31 -14.60 11.12
C VAL A 591 -8.11 -16.12 11.07
N GLN A 592 -7.23 -16.61 10.19
CA GLN A 592 -6.89 -18.05 10.12
C GLN A 592 -6.33 -18.59 11.44
N LYS A 593 -5.53 -17.78 12.16
CA LYS A 593 -4.92 -18.20 13.42
C LYS A 593 -5.99 -18.62 14.42
N MET A 594 -7.15 -17.97 14.44
CA MET A 594 -8.21 -18.21 15.42
C MET A 594 -9.01 -19.49 15.20
N ALA A 595 -9.39 -19.76 13.95
CA ALA A 595 -10.33 -20.84 13.63
C ALA A 595 -9.67 -22.09 13.03
N GLY A 596 -8.32 -22.12 13.00
CA GLY A 596 -7.51 -23.27 12.60
C GLY A 596 -7.01 -24.12 13.78
N THR A 597 -5.74 -24.51 13.75
CA THR A 597 -5.09 -25.39 14.75
C THR A 597 -5.16 -24.85 16.18
N ARG A 598 -5.19 -23.54 16.37
CA ARG A 598 -5.26 -22.94 17.70
C ARG A 598 -6.59 -23.18 18.40
N LEU A 599 -7.69 -23.24 17.66
CA LEU A 599 -8.99 -23.61 18.24
C LEU A 599 -8.94 -25.01 18.85
N GLY A 600 -8.26 -25.93 18.18
CA GLY A 600 -8.00 -27.26 18.72
C GLY A 600 -7.14 -27.22 19.99
N ILE A 601 -6.12 -26.37 20.03
CA ILE A 601 -5.26 -26.20 21.22
C ILE A 601 -6.06 -25.59 22.39
N ILE A 602 -6.96 -24.63 22.14
CA ILE A 602 -7.87 -24.08 23.16
C ILE A 602 -8.72 -25.20 23.75
N PHE A 603 -9.38 -25.98 22.89
CA PHE A 603 -10.25 -27.05 23.34
C PHE A 603 -9.49 -28.13 24.12
N GLU A 604 -8.31 -28.52 23.65
CA GLU A 604 -7.41 -29.43 24.35
C GLU A 604 -6.97 -28.90 25.72
N THR A 605 -6.69 -27.60 25.82
CA THR A 605 -6.30 -26.98 27.08
C THR A 605 -7.45 -27.00 28.09
N MET A 606 -8.68 -26.77 27.62
CA MET A 606 -9.88 -26.87 28.45
C MET A 606 -10.11 -28.31 28.93
N THR A 607 -10.01 -29.31 28.05
CA THR A 607 -10.17 -30.71 28.44
C THR A 607 -9.08 -31.17 29.39
N MET A 608 -7.83 -30.77 29.15
CA MET A 608 -6.70 -31.03 30.05
C MET A 608 -6.93 -30.43 31.45
N ALA A 609 -7.44 -29.20 31.55
CA ALA A 609 -7.76 -28.58 32.83
C ALA A 609 -8.88 -29.34 33.58
N VAL A 610 -9.91 -29.79 32.86
CA VAL A 610 -10.99 -30.62 33.43
C VAL A 610 -10.45 -31.95 33.95
N PHE A 611 -9.66 -32.67 33.15
CA PHE A 611 -9.03 -33.91 33.59
C PHE A 611 -8.09 -33.70 34.76
N ALA A 612 -7.35 -32.58 34.82
CA ALA A 612 -6.52 -32.24 35.95
C ALA A 612 -7.38 -32.15 37.22
N VAL A 613 -8.47 -31.36 37.23
CA VAL A 613 -9.33 -31.21 38.43
C VAL A 613 -9.92 -32.54 38.88
N ILE A 614 -10.43 -33.35 37.95
CA ILE A 614 -10.96 -34.69 38.24
C ILE A 614 -9.88 -35.58 38.87
N PHE A 615 -8.68 -35.56 38.29
CA PHE A 615 -7.55 -36.36 38.78
C PHE A 615 -7.09 -35.92 40.16
N GLY A 616 -6.96 -34.61 40.41
CA GLY A 616 -6.62 -34.07 41.73
C GLY A 616 -7.62 -34.46 42.80
N GLY A 617 -8.92 -34.37 42.49
CA GLY A 617 -10.01 -34.77 43.39
C GLY A 617 -10.00 -36.26 43.76
N PHE A 618 -9.59 -37.13 42.82
CA PHE A 618 -9.48 -38.57 43.06
C PHE A 618 -8.43 -38.94 44.12
N PHE A 619 -7.28 -38.26 44.15
CA PHE A 619 -6.21 -38.57 45.11
C PHE A 619 -6.42 -37.89 46.48
N SER A 620 -6.75 -36.60 46.47
CA SER A 620 -7.01 -35.84 47.69
C SER A 620 -7.70 -34.52 47.38
N TRP A 621 -8.97 -34.40 47.80
CA TRP A 621 -9.74 -33.17 47.66
C TRP A 621 -9.08 -31.96 48.37
N GLN A 622 -8.34 -32.20 49.46
CA GLN A 622 -7.67 -31.13 50.21
C GLN A 622 -6.53 -30.49 49.40
N ILE A 623 -5.77 -31.31 48.68
CA ILE A 623 -4.64 -30.84 47.88
C ILE A 623 -5.13 -30.24 46.57
N ALA A 624 -6.19 -30.82 45.98
CA ALA A 624 -6.86 -30.25 44.82
C ALA A 624 -7.34 -28.81 45.07
N LEU A 625 -7.90 -28.52 46.26
CA LEU A 625 -8.30 -27.17 46.66
C LEU A 625 -7.12 -26.21 46.81
N ILE A 626 -6.03 -26.62 47.46
CA ILE A 626 -4.83 -25.78 47.63
C ILE A 626 -4.29 -25.37 46.27
N VAL A 627 -4.12 -26.35 45.38
CA VAL A 627 -3.67 -26.10 44.01
C VAL A 627 -4.64 -25.14 43.32
N PHE A 628 -5.95 -25.42 43.34
CA PHE A 628 -6.96 -24.53 42.74
C PHE A 628 -6.86 -23.06 43.21
N VAL A 629 -6.60 -22.79 44.49
CA VAL A 629 -6.44 -21.42 45.01
C VAL A 629 -5.22 -20.72 44.41
N PHE A 630 -4.05 -21.35 44.44
CA PHE A 630 -2.84 -20.74 43.84
C PHE A 630 -2.93 -20.59 42.33
N LEU A 631 -3.75 -21.43 41.69
CA LEU A 631 -4.04 -21.32 40.27
C LEU A 631 -4.87 -20.09 39.93
N LEU A 632 -5.87 -19.74 40.74
CA LEU A 632 -6.61 -18.49 40.59
C LEU A 632 -5.67 -17.28 40.75
N VAL A 633 -4.73 -17.35 41.69
CA VAL A 633 -3.71 -16.30 41.87
C VAL A 633 -2.83 -16.18 40.61
N GLY A 634 -2.34 -17.29 40.07
CA GLY A 634 -1.58 -17.31 38.83
C GLY A 634 -2.38 -16.75 37.64
N PHE A 635 -3.67 -17.06 37.55
CA PHE A 635 -4.57 -16.54 36.51
C PHE A 635 -4.77 -15.02 36.62
N ILE A 636 -4.86 -14.47 37.84
CA ILE A 636 -4.96 -13.03 38.06
C ILE A 636 -3.70 -12.31 37.57
N PHE A 637 -2.51 -12.82 37.91
CA PHE A 637 -1.25 -12.24 37.42
C PHE A 637 -1.11 -12.37 35.90
N ALA A 638 -1.48 -13.52 35.35
CA ALA A 638 -1.56 -13.76 33.92
C ALA A 638 -2.48 -12.75 33.20
N TYR A 639 -3.69 -12.54 33.71
CA TYR A 639 -4.65 -11.60 33.15
C TYR A 639 -4.16 -10.15 33.21
N ALA A 640 -3.57 -9.76 34.34
CA ALA A 640 -2.96 -8.43 34.51
C ALA A 640 -1.79 -8.23 33.53
N TYR A 641 -0.91 -9.23 33.39
CA TYR A 641 0.20 -9.21 32.44
C TYR A 641 -0.29 -9.01 31.00
N ILE A 642 -1.29 -9.79 30.55
CA ILE A 642 -1.84 -9.69 29.19
C ILE A 642 -2.46 -8.32 28.93
N THR A 643 -3.30 -7.84 29.85
CA THR A 643 -4.00 -6.56 29.67
C THR A 643 -3.01 -5.40 29.58
N LEU A 644 -1.95 -5.46 30.37
CA LEU A 644 -0.90 -4.47 30.35
C LEU A 644 -0.04 -4.54 29.08
N GLN A 645 0.31 -5.76 28.65
CA GLN A 645 1.08 -6.01 27.44
C GLN A 645 0.32 -5.57 26.17
N SER A 646 -0.98 -5.87 26.07
CA SER A 646 -1.81 -5.43 24.93
C SER A 646 -1.97 -3.91 24.88
N THR A 647 -2.14 -3.27 26.05
CA THR A 647 -2.17 -1.80 26.16
C THR A 647 -0.85 -1.18 25.70
N LEU A 648 0.29 -1.78 26.08
CA LEU A 648 1.61 -1.36 25.64
C LEU A 648 1.74 -1.50 24.11
N THR A 649 1.39 -2.67 23.55
CA THR A 649 1.46 -2.92 22.10
C THR A 649 0.61 -1.94 21.31
N ASN A 650 -0.61 -1.62 21.77
CA ASN A 650 -1.49 -0.68 21.08
C ASN A 650 -0.94 0.76 21.12
N ARG A 651 -0.58 1.27 22.31
CA ARG A 651 -0.06 2.64 22.46
C ARG A 651 1.26 2.85 21.72
N CYS A 652 2.17 1.89 21.83
CA CYS A 652 3.45 1.91 21.11
C CYS A 652 3.24 1.78 19.59
N GLY A 653 2.31 0.91 19.18
CA GLY A 653 1.95 0.70 17.78
C GLY A 653 1.46 1.98 17.09
N ASP A 654 0.61 2.77 17.74
CA ASP A 654 0.09 4.02 17.16
C ASP A 654 1.17 5.09 17.00
N LEU A 655 2.05 5.25 17.99
CA LEU A 655 3.20 6.16 17.88
C LEU A 655 4.17 5.71 16.79
N SER A 656 4.46 4.41 16.71
CA SER A 656 5.32 3.85 15.67
C SER A 656 4.72 4.04 14.27
N LYS A 657 3.40 3.85 14.09
CA LYS A 657 2.72 4.13 12.82
C LYS A 657 2.87 5.59 12.39
N ARG A 658 2.72 6.54 13.32
CA ARG A 658 2.92 7.98 13.03
C ARG A 658 4.36 8.28 12.65
N ALA A 659 5.33 7.73 13.37
CA ALA A 659 6.75 7.88 13.07
C ALA A 659 7.10 7.31 11.68
N SER A 660 6.59 6.11 11.36
CA SER A 660 6.78 5.49 10.04
C SER A 660 6.10 6.28 8.92
N SER A 661 4.92 6.86 9.16
CA SER A 661 4.23 7.72 8.20
C SER A 661 5.05 8.97 7.88
N LEU A 662 5.56 9.66 8.92
CA LEU A 662 6.40 10.85 8.77
C LEU A 662 7.72 10.53 8.02
N ALA A 663 8.36 9.43 8.38
CA ALA A 663 9.57 8.97 7.69
C ALA A 663 9.29 8.62 6.22
N GLY A 664 8.17 7.93 5.95
CA GLY A 664 7.73 7.59 4.60
C GLY A 664 7.51 8.81 3.72
N GLU A 665 6.77 9.80 4.20
CA GLU A 665 6.53 11.07 3.50
C GLU A 665 7.85 11.83 3.23
N SER A 666 8.72 11.91 4.25
CA SER A 666 10.01 12.60 4.14
C SER A 666 10.94 11.94 3.11
N ILE A 667 10.98 10.61 3.05
CA ILE A 667 11.81 9.86 2.08
C ILE A 667 11.22 9.97 0.68
N TYR A 668 9.90 9.84 0.54
CA TYR A 668 9.21 9.96 -0.74
C TYR A 668 9.44 11.34 -1.39
N HIS A 669 9.46 12.39 -0.57
CA HIS A 669 9.72 13.77 -0.99
C HIS A 669 11.14 14.26 -0.68
N MET A 670 12.13 13.37 -0.60
CA MET A 670 13.51 13.68 -0.16
C MET A 670 14.15 14.84 -0.94
N ARG A 671 13.90 14.98 -2.25
CA ARG A 671 14.41 16.11 -3.05
C ARG A 671 13.89 17.45 -2.53
N THR A 672 12.59 17.54 -2.23
CA THR A 672 11.97 18.74 -1.67
C THR A 672 12.44 19.00 -0.25
N VAL A 673 12.58 17.96 0.58
CA VAL A 673 13.14 18.10 1.94
C VAL A 673 14.56 18.68 1.90
N LYS A 674 15.45 18.13 1.05
CA LYS A 674 16.84 18.62 0.87
C LYS A 674 16.92 20.03 0.28
N GLN A 675 15.98 20.39 -0.58
CA GLN A 675 15.87 21.74 -1.16
C GLN A 675 15.45 22.77 -0.12
N LEU A 676 14.56 22.39 0.81
CA LEU A 676 14.06 23.27 1.86
C LEU A 676 14.97 23.35 3.09
N LEU A 677 15.96 22.47 3.19
CA LEU A 677 16.89 22.38 4.32
C LEU A 677 16.18 22.07 5.65
N ILE A 678 15.14 21.22 5.58
CA ILE A 678 14.30 20.82 6.73
C ILE A 678 14.59 19.39 7.22
N GLU A 679 15.68 18.75 6.77
CA GLU A 679 16.08 17.41 7.19
C GLU A 679 16.16 17.29 8.73
N LYS A 680 16.78 18.29 9.37
CA LYS A 680 16.95 18.33 10.83
C LYS A 680 15.61 18.46 11.58
N LEU A 681 14.67 19.22 11.02
CA LEU A 681 13.32 19.35 11.60
C LEU A 681 12.57 18.02 11.53
N MET A 682 12.60 17.35 10.39
CA MET A 682 11.97 16.04 10.20
C MET A 682 12.60 14.99 11.14
N LEU A 683 13.93 15.00 11.28
CA LEU A 683 14.64 14.13 12.22
C LEU A 683 14.27 14.41 13.68
N GLN A 684 14.12 15.67 14.07
CA GLN A 684 13.70 16.05 15.42
C GLN A 684 12.28 15.55 15.72
N GLN A 685 11.33 15.78 14.81
CA GLN A 685 9.95 15.30 14.95
C GLN A 685 9.88 13.76 15.02
N PHE A 686 10.65 13.08 14.16
CA PHE A 686 10.76 11.61 14.18
C PHE A 686 11.36 11.11 15.50
N SER A 687 12.45 11.73 15.97
CA SER A 687 13.11 11.40 17.24
C SER A 687 12.18 11.61 18.44
N GLU A 688 11.39 12.68 18.44
CA GLU A 688 10.43 12.94 19.51
C GLU A 688 9.37 11.83 19.60
N LEU A 689 8.80 11.40 18.46
CA LEU A 689 7.83 10.30 18.40
C LEU A 689 8.43 8.98 18.90
N ILE A 690 9.68 8.68 18.50
CA ILE A 690 10.40 7.49 18.99
C ILE A 690 10.67 7.59 20.49
N TRP A 691 11.08 8.75 20.99
CA TRP A 691 11.38 8.95 22.40
C TRP A 691 10.13 8.82 23.29
N GLN A 692 8.98 9.30 22.81
CA GLN A 692 7.68 9.07 23.46
C GLN A 692 7.37 7.56 23.54
N SER A 693 7.58 6.82 22.46
CA SER A 693 7.42 5.36 22.43
C SER A 693 8.37 4.65 23.41
N PHE A 694 9.63 5.09 23.47
CA PHE A 694 10.63 4.57 24.40
C PHE A 694 10.23 4.77 25.87
N LYS A 695 9.76 5.97 26.26
CA LYS A 695 9.32 6.26 27.63
C LYS A 695 8.17 5.35 28.07
N ILE A 696 7.18 5.16 27.20
CA ILE A 696 6.03 4.27 27.47
C ILE A 696 6.54 2.83 27.63
N THR A 697 7.34 2.36 26.69
CA THR A 697 7.89 1.00 26.71
C THR A 697 8.69 0.75 27.98
N ARG A 698 9.61 1.65 28.34
CA ARG A 698 10.44 1.52 29.55
C ARG A 698 9.61 1.36 30.81
N ASN A 699 8.60 2.22 31.01
CA ASN A 699 7.78 2.21 32.22
C ASN A 699 6.89 0.96 32.31
N TYR A 700 6.33 0.52 31.18
CA TYR A 700 5.47 -0.67 31.14
C TYR A 700 6.28 -1.96 31.23
N SER A 701 7.47 -2.04 30.62
CA SER A 701 8.32 -3.24 30.61
C SER A 701 8.76 -3.70 32.01
N ILE A 702 9.01 -2.76 32.94
CA ILE A 702 9.35 -3.11 34.32
C ILE A 702 8.16 -3.80 35.00
N LEU A 703 6.96 -3.23 34.83
CA LEU A 703 5.74 -3.77 35.43
C LEU A 703 5.31 -5.09 34.79
N THR A 704 5.38 -5.22 33.46
CA THR A 704 5.09 -6.49 32.77
C THR A 704 6.11 -7.56 33.16
N GLY A 705 7.40 -7.20 33.32
CA GLY A 705 8.43 -8.11 33.82
C GLY A 705 8.14 -8.61 35.24
N LEU A 706 7.72 -7.74 36.15
CA LEU A 706 7.34 -8.11 37.51
C LEU A 706 6.11 -9.02 37.54
N LEU A 707 5.06 -8.68 36.80
CA LEU A 707 3.85 -9.52 36.68
C LEU A 707 4.19 -10.90 36.11
N TYR A 708 5.08 -10.96 35.12
CA TYR A 708 5.56 -12.21 34.54
C TYR A 708 6.33 -13.04 35.57
N ALA A 709 7.19 -12.42 36.39
CA ALA A 709 7.89 -13.10 37.47
C ALA A 709 6.90 -13.65 38.53
N CYS A 710 5.94 -12.84 38.99
CA CYS A 710 4.91 -13.27 39.95
C CYS A 710 4.08 -14.45 39.42
N MET A 711 3.72 -14.42 38.14
CA MET A 711 3.01 -15.50 37.46
C MET A 711 3.80 -16.82 37.48
N TRP A 712 5.11 -16.79 37.24
CA TRP A 712 5.95 -18.00 37.33
C TRP A 712 6.19 -18.45 38.76
N SER A 713 6.44 -17.51 39.68
CA SER A 713 6.63 -17.82 41.10
C SER A 713 5.40 -18.47 41.73
N SER A 714 4.18 -18.06 41.38
CA SER A 714 2.97 -18.68 41.92
C SER A 714 2.89 -20.17 41.63
N ALA A 715 3.39 -20.60 40.46
CA ALA A 715 3.42 -22.01 40.09
C ALA A 715 4.41 -22.82 40.95
N ILE A 716 5.61 -22.27 41.18
CA ILE A 716 6.62 -22.90 42.04
C ILE A 716 6.10 -23.00 43.47
N TYR A 717 5.50 -21.92 44.01
CA TYR A 717 4.90 -21.95 45.35
C TYR A 717 3.76 -22.96 45.47
N THR A 718 2.93 -23.12 44.41
CA THR A 718 1.87 -24.14 44.37
C THR A 718 2.45 -25.53 44.60
N ILE A 719 3.54 -25.86 43.89
CA ILE A 719 4.22 -27.14 44.00
C ILE A 719 4.80 -27.32 45.41
N SER A 720 5.48 -26.30 45.94
CA SER A 720 6.09 -26.35 47.28
C SER A 720 5.06 -26.56 48.39
N VAL A 721 3.94 -25.83 48.37
CA VAL A 721 2.88 -25.96 49.37
C VAL A 721 2.15 -27.30 49.24
N ALA A 722 1.94 -27.77 48.00
CA ALA A 722 1.37 -29.09 47.76
C ALA A 722 2.26 -30.19 48.37
N TYR A 723 3.58 -30.14 48.18
CA TYR A 723 4.51 -31.08 48.80
C TYR A 723 4.51 -31.03 50.32
N TRP A 724 4.53 -29.84 50.91
CA TRP A 724 4.45 -29.68 52.36
C TRP A 724 3.16 -30.30 52.92
N ARG A 725 2.00 -30.03 52.29
CA ARG A 725 0.73 -30.59 52.76
C ARG A 725 0.67 -32.10 52.62
N VAL A 726 1.21 -32.62 51.52
CA VAL A 726 1.33 -34.04 51.26
C VAL A 726 2.14 -34.73 52.37
N LEU A 727 3.30 -34.18 52.73
CA LEU A 727 4.15 -34.72 53.79
C LEU A 727 3.36 -34.87 55.10
N VAL A 728 2.65 -33.81 55.51
CA VAL A 728 1.81 -33.83 56.71
C VAL A 728 0.69 -34.88 56.63
N LEU A 729 0.09 -35.11 55.46
CA LEU A 729 -0.96 -36.12 55.30
C LEU A 729 -0.41 -37.55 55.33
N VAL A 730 0.81 -37.75 54.86
CA VAL A 730 1.51 -39.04 54.91
C VAL A 730 1.95 -39.37 56.32
N GLU A 731 2.53 -38.41 57.05
CA GLU A 731 2.91 -38.58 58.47
C GLU A 731 1.72 -38.93 59.36
N ASN A 732 0.56 -38.31 59.09
CA ASN A 732 -0.68 -38.60 59.81
C ASN A 732 -1.38 -39.90 59.36
N GLY A 733 -0.78 -40.68 58.45
CA GLY A 733 -1.34 -41.94 57.93
C GLY A 733 -2.61 -41.78 57.08
N LYS A 734 -2.99 -40.55 56.71
CA LYS A 734 -4.20 -40.26 55.92
C LYS A 734 -3.98 -40.45 54.42
N MET A 735 -2.73 -40.57 53.98
CA MET A 735 -2.36 -40.69 52.57
C MET A 735 -1.15 -41.60 52.40
N LYS A 736 -1.14 -42.42 51.33
CA LYS A 736 0.02 -43.23 50.96
C LYS A 736 1.10 -42.35 50.31
N SER A 737 2.38 -42.62 50.61
CA SER A 737 3.52 -41.95 49.98
C SER A 737 3.63 -42.17 48.47
N GLU A 738 2.89 -43.13 47.93
CA GLU A 738 2.81 -43.39 46.48
C GLU A 738 1.95 -42.33 45.77
N ASN A 739 0.97 -41.74 46.45
CA ASN A 739 0.04 -40.77 45.84
C ASN A 739 0.68 -39.38 45.59
N ILE A 740 1.88 -39.14 46.12
CA ILE A 740 2.63 -37.87 46.00
C ILE A 740 2.92 -37.53 44.53
N ILE A 741 3.28 -38.54 43.73
CA ILE A 741 3.63 -38.39 42.31
C ILE A 741 2.39 -37.97 41.50
N GLY A 742 1.20 -38.50 41.84
CA GLY A 742 -0.06 -38.11 41.18
C GLY A 742 -0.42 -36.64 41.41
N ILE A 743 -0.10 -36.09 42.57
CA ILE A 743 -0.32 -34.68 42.91
C ILE A 743 0.69 -33.76 42.23
N PHE A 744 1.96 -34.16 42.16
CA PHE A 744 2.98 -33.43 41.41
C PHE A 744 2.61 -33.33 39.93
N ALA A 745 2.16 -34.44 39.35
CA ALA A 745 1.67 -34.47 37.98
C ALA A 745 0.43 -33.57 37.79
N PHE A 746 -0.54 -33.60 38.70
CA PHE A 746 -1.68 -32.69 38.67
C PHE A 746 -1.26 -31.20 38.63
N ALA A 747 -0.33 -30.78 39.49
CA ALA A 747 0.16 -29.40 39.53
C ALA A 747 0.89 -28.99 38.23
N THR A 748 1.69 -29.90 37.66
CA THR A 748 2.41 -29.65 36.39
C THR A 748 1.49 -29.57 35.18
N PHE A 749 0.42 -30.38 35.12
CA PHE A 749 -0.57 -30.31 34.04
C PHE A 749 -1.29 -28.98 33.99
N PHE A 750 -1.72 -28.51 35.17
CA PHE A 750 -2.45 -27.26 35.24
C PHE A 750 -1.54 -26.08 34.88
N LEU A 751 -0.27 -26.11 35.27
CA LEU A 751 0.71 -25.11 34.85
C LEU A 751 0.89 -25.08 33.32
N GLN A 752 0.93 -26.25 32.68
CA GLN A 752 0.95 -26.32 31.22
C GLN A 752 -0.34 -25.78 30.59
N ALA A 753 -1.50 -26.02 31.21
CA ALA A 753 -2.77 -25.48 30.74
C ALA A 753 -2.79 -23.95 30.77
N ILE A 754 -2.34 -23.34 31.87
CA ILE A 754 -2.20 -21.87 31.97
C ILE A 754 -1.25 -21.35 30.88
N ARG A 755 -0.06 -21.96 30.74
CA ARG A 755 0.94 -21.54 29.75
C ARG A 755 0.39 -21.52 28.33
N ILE A 756 -0.37 -22.55 27.96
CA ILE A 756 -0.96 -22.66 26.63
C ILE A 756 -2.11 -21.65 26.47
N ALA A 757 -3.00 -21.54 27.47
CA ALA A 757 -4.09 -20.56 27.45
C ALA A 757 -3.57 -19.12 27.31
N LEU A 758 -2.46 -18.78 27.99
CA LEU A 758 -1.77 -17.49 27.89
C LEU A 758 -1.32 -17.15 26.46
N SER A 759 -0.70 -18.12 25.77
CA SER A 759 -0.24 -17.92 24.39
C SER A 759 -1.37 -17.72 23.37
N LEU A 760 -2.61 -18.04 23.74
CA LEU A 760 -3.77 -18.00 22.86
C LEU A 760 -4.50 -16.64 22.94
N PHE A 761 -4.47 -15.96 24.08
CA PHE A 761 -5.15 -14.68 24.27
C PHE A 761 -4.51 -13.53 23.46
N ASP A 762 -3.19 -13.52 23.32
CA ASP A 762 -2.46 -12.42 22.65
C ASP A 762 -2.81 -12.33 21.15
N ASP A 763 -2.91 -13.48 20.47
CA ASP A 763 -3.33 -13.52 19.06
C ASP A 763 -4.86 -13.36 18.87
N MET A 764 -5.66 -13.42 19.95
CA MET A 764 -7.12 -13.38 19.90
C MET A 764 -7.63 -11.99 19.49
N GLY A 765 -7.09 -10.93 20.10
CA GLY A 765 -7.55 -9.55 19.89
C GLY A 765 -7.34 -9.05 18.46
N SER A 766 -6.13 -9.24 17.92
CA SER A 766 -5.80 -8.83 16.55
C SER A 766 -6.61 -9.58 15.49
N SER A 767 -6.85 -10.87 15.71
CA SER A 767 -7.62 -11.71 14.80
C SER A 767 -9.12 -11.38 14.82
N LEU A 768 -9.67 -10.99 15.98
CA LEU A 768 -11.06 -10.55 16.10
C LEU A 768 -11.28 -9.18 15.46
N SER A 769 -10.33 -8.25 15.64
CA SER A 769 -10.36 -6.95 14.97
C SER A 769 -10.30 -7.09 13.45
N ALA A 770 -9.41 -7.96 12.93
CA ALA A 770 -9.38 -8.30 11.51
C ALA A 770 -10.71 -8.90 11.02
N ALA A 771 -11.34 -9.78 11.80
CA ALA A 771 -12.63 -10.36 11.46
C ALA A 771 -13.77 -9.32 11.44
N GLN A 772 -13.77 -8.35 12.37
CA GLN A 772 -14.73 -7.24 12.38
C GLN A 772 -14.67 -6.45 11.07
N ASN A 773 -13.47 -6.07 10.63
CA ASN A 773 -13.29 -5.33 9.37
C ASN A 773 -13.84 -6.10 8.16
N PHE A 774 -13.64 -7.42 8.11
CA PHE A 774 -14.21 -8.25 7.04
C PHE A 774 -15.74 -8.32 7.12
N PHE A 775 -16.32 -8.49 8.31
CA PHE A 775 -17.78 -8.55 8.43
C PHE A 775 -18.45 -7.21 8.17
N GLU A 776 -17.80 -6.09 8.52
CA GLU A 776 -18.26 -4.76 8.14
C GLU A 776 -18.27 -4.60 6.62
N LEU A 777 -17.24 -5.10 5.93
CA LEU A 777 -17.22 -5.15 4.46
C LEU A 777 -18.31 -6.08 3.89
N PHE A 778 -18.50 -7.27 4.45
CA PHE A 778 -19.48 -8.25 3.94
C PHE A 778 -20.92 -7.77 4.13
N ASP A 779 -21.18 -7.05 5.22
CA ASP A 779 -22.49 -6.47 5.53
C ASP A 779 -22.70 -5.11 4.84
N ARG A 780 -21.66 -4.51 4.26
CA ARG A 780 -21.78 -3.24 3.52
C ARG A 780 -22.58 -3.49 2.24
N ILE A 781 -23.72 -2.81 2.15
CA ILE A 781 -24.55 -2.79 0.95
C ILE A 781 -24.04 -1.60 0.11
N PRO A 782 -23.50 -1.84 -1.10
CA PRO A 782 -23.00 -0.77 -1.94
C PRO A 782 -24.17 0.09 -2.47
N ALA A 783 -23.89 1.36 -2.74
CA ALA A 783 -24.88 2.24 -3.37
C ALA A 783 -25.18 1.78 -4.80
N ILE A 784 -24.14 1.30 -5.50
CA ILE A 784 -24.22 0.74 -6.85
C ILE A 784 -23.60 -0.66 -6.80
N ASP A 785 -24.43 -1.70 -6.85
CA ASP A 785 -23.96 -3.09 -6.83
C ASP A 785 -23.53 -3.55 -8.23
N ASN A 786 -22.21 -3.61 -8.43
CA ASN A 786 -21.62 -4.03 -9.71
C ASN A 786 -21.83 -5.51 -10.05
N SER A 787 -22.28 -6.34 -9.10
CA SER A 787 -22.60 -7.75 -9.35
C SER A 787 -24.11 -8.03 -9.40
N SER A 788 -24.95 -7.00 -9.35
CA SER A 788 -26.40 -7.19 -9.41
C SER A 788 -26.86 -7.61 -10.81
N THR A 789 -27.74 -8.61 -10.85
CA THR A 789 -28.45 -9.05 -12.06
C THR A 789 -29.82 -8.40 -12.21
N GLU A 790 -30.21 -7.55 -11.24
CA GLU A 790 -31.49 -6.83 -11.25
C GLU A 790 -31.47 -5.63 -12.20
N GLY A 791 -32.66 -5.16 -12.58
CA GLY A 791 -32.85 -4.06 -13.52
C GLY A 791 -33.29 -4.52 -14.92
N ARG A 792 -33.76 -3.57 -15.73
CA ARG A 792 -34.17 -3.82 -17.11
C ARG A 792 -32.95 -4.09 -17.98
N LYS A 793 -33.01 -5.14 -18.81
CA LYS A 793 -32.04 -5.34 -19.89
C LYS A 793 -32.38 -4.36 -21.02
N LEU A 794 -31.44 -3.50 -21.38
CA LEU A 794 -31.66 -2.53 -22.46
C LEU A 794 -31.24 -3.14 -23.80
N PHE A 795 -32.04 -2.90 -24.83
CA PHE A 795 -31.63 -3.06 -26.22
C PHE A 795 -31.50 -1.64 -26.79
N ILE A 796 -30.27 -1.13 -26.82
CA ILE A 796 -30.05 0.26 -27.25
C ILE A 796 -30.28 0.37 -28.76
N ALA A 797 -31.22 1.20 -29.16
CA ALA A 797 -31.43 1.64 -30.55
C ALA A 797 -30.74 2.99 -30.74
N CYS A 798 -29.44 2.95 -31.05
CA CYS A 798 -28.64 4.15 -31.24
C CYS A 798 -28.99 4.91 -32.53
N ALA A 799 -28.93 6.24 -32.48
CA ALA A 799 -29.24 7.12 -33.60
C ALA A 799 -28.09 7.29 -34.63
N GLY A 800 -26.96 6.60 -34.44
CA GLY A 800 -25.77 6.75 -35.31
C GLY A 800 -25.09 8.12 -35.24
N GLN A 801 -25.26 8.86 -34.13
CA GLN A 801 -24.71 10.21 -33.98
C GLN A 801 -23.30 10.22 -33.39
N ASP A 802 -22.49 11.16 -33.86
CA ASP A 802 -21.14 11.40 -33.34
C ASP A 802 -21.14 12.67 -32.49
N VAL A 803 -21.25 12.52 -31.18
CA VAL A 803 -21.31 13.65 -30.26
C VAL A 803 -19.89 13.97 -29.75
N ALA A 804 -19.47 15.22 -29.87
CA ALA A 804 -18.24 15.70 -29.24
C ALA A 804 -18.56 16.54 -27.99
N ILE A 805 -17.83 16.31 -26.90
CA ILE A 805 -17.87 17.17 -25.71
C ILE A 805 -16.55 17.91 -25.59
N VAL A 806 -16.62 19.24 -25.60
CA VAL A 806 -15.46 20.14 -25.58
C VAL A 806 -15.60 21.13 -24.42
N GLY A 807 -14.49 21.56 -23.83
CA GLY A 807 -14.50 22.53 -22.73
C GLY A 807 -13.16 22.62 -22.01
N GLN A 808 -13.00 23.57 -21.09
CA GLN A 808 -11.75 23.77 -20.33
C GLN A 808 -11.45 22.62 -19.37
N SER A 809 -10.20 22.44 -18.95
CA SER A 809 -9.84 21.43 -17.93
C SER A 809 -10.65 21.63 -16.66
N GLY A 810 -11.14 20.53 -16.07
CA GLY A 810 -11.97 20.60 -14.86
C GLY A 810 -13.45 20.95 -15.08
N CYS A 811 -13.93 21.20 -16.32
CA CYS A 811 -15.34 21.54 -16.54
C CYS A 811 -16.33 20.36 -16.39
N GLY A 812 -15.84 19.14 -16.15
CA GLY A 812 -16.67 17.94 -15.92
C GLY A 812 -16.80 16.98 -17.11
N LYS A 813 -15.99 17.14 -18.17
CA LYS A 813 -16.07 16.29 -19.39
C LYS A 813 -15.98 14.80 -19.08
N SER A 814 -14.87 14.35 -18.48
CA SER A 814 -14.66 12.91 -18.19
C SER A 814 -15.66 12.37 -17.17
N THR A 815 -16.21 13.23 -16.32
CA THR A 815 -17.30 12.87 -15.39
C THR A 815 -18.54 12.40 -16.15
N ILE A 816 -18.84 12.92 -17.35
CA ILE A 816 -19.98 12.48 -18.16
C ILE A 816 -19.84 11.02 -18.57
N ILE A 817 -18.63 10.60 -19.01
CA ILE A 817 -18.36 9.19 -19.34
C ILE A 817 -18.50 8.32 -18.09
N GLN A 818 -18.00 8.78 -16.93
CA GLN A 818 -18.11 8.04 -15.68
C GLN A 818 -19.57 7.88 -15.20
N LEU A 819 -20.41 8.90 -15.38
CA LEU A 819 -21.84 8.85 -15.11
C LEU A 819 -22.59 7.94 -16.10
N LEU A 820 -22.23 7.95 -17.39
CA LEU A 820 -22.80 7.04 -18.38
C LEU A 820 -22.45 5.58 -18.10
N GLN A 821 -21.22 5.31 -17.64
CA GLN A 821 -20.82 3.98 -17.17
C GLN A 821 -21.39 3.62 -15.79
N ARG A 822 -22.13 4.54 -15.17
CA ARG A 822 -22.74 4.41 -13.85
C ARG A 822 -21.71 3.99 -12.80
N PHE A 823 -20.56 4.66 -12.79
CA PHE A 823 -19.61 4.59 -11.67
C PHE A 823 -20.08 5.39 -10.47
N TYR A 824 -20.85 6.45 -10.73
CA TYR A 824 -21.52 7.28 -9.76
C TYR A 824 -22.97 7.49 -10.24
N ASP A 825 -23.89 7.66 -9.29
CA ASP A 825 -25.26 8.07 -9.57
C ASP A 825 -25.38 9.60 -9.44
N VAL A 826 -26.32 10.19 -10.18
CA VAL A 826 -26.54 11.65 -10.15
C VAL A 826 -27.29 12.03 -8.86
N SER A 827 -26.83 13.07 -8.16
CA SER A 827 -27.49 13.58 -6.94
C SER A 827 -28.86 14.19 -7.20
N HIS A 828 -28.97 14.98 -8.28
CA HIS A 828 -30.21 15.61 -8.75
C HIS A 828 -30.35 15.49 -10.27
N GLY A 829 -31.58 15.27 -10.75
CA GLY A 829 -31.86 15.06 -12.17
C GLY A 829 -31.95 13.58 -12.58
N GLN A 830 -32.04 13.34 -13.89
CA GLN A 830 -32.14 12.00 -14.48
C GLN A 830 -31.23 11.90 -15.71
N LEU A 831 -30.45 10.83 -15.80
CA LEU A 831 -29.72 10.46 -17.01
C LEU A 831 -30.49 9.31 -17.66
N ARG A 832 -30.93 9.49 -18.91
CA ARG A 832 -31.76 8.52 -19.63
C ARG A 832 -31.05 7.99 -20.86
N LEU A 833 -31.17 6.69 -21.11
CA LEU A 833 -30.79 6.01 -22.35
C LEU A 833 -32.05 5.39 -22.95
N ASP A 834 -32.37 5.74 -24.20
CA ASP A 834 -33.62 5.38 -24.88
C ASP A 834 -34.88 5.65 -24.03
N GLY A 835 -34.90 6.77 -23.32
CA GLY A 835 -36.01 7.20 -22.48
C GLY A 835 -36.10 6.53 -21.10
N VAL A 836 -35.24 5.54 -20.80
CA VAL A 836 -35.18 4.85 -19.51
C VAL A 836 -34.07 5.44 -18.63
N ASP A 837 -34.36 5.74 -17.37
CA ASP A 837 -33.35 6.21 -16.41
C ASP A 837 -32.29 5.11 -16.18
N ILE A 838 -31.00 5.46 -16.25
CA ILE A 838 -29.88 4.53 -16.07
C ILE A 838 -29.94 3.76 -14.74
N ARG A 839 -30.63 4.30 -13.73
CA ARG A 839 -30.80 3.66 -12.42
C ARG A 839 -31.69 2.41 -12.49
N GLU A 840 -32.61 2.36 -13.44
CA GLU A 840 -33.52 1.22 -13.67
C GLU A 840 -32.88 0.13 -14.55
N ILE A 841 -31.75 0.42 -15.18
CA ILE A 841 -31.07 -0.48 -16.12
C ILE A 841 -30.12 -1.41 -15.36
N ASN A 842 -30.06 -2.67 -15.76
CA ASN A 842 -29.05 -3.60 -15.26
C ASN A 842 -27.64 -3.12 -15.66
N ILE A 843 -26.74 -3.02 -14.69
CA ILE A 843 -25.42 -2.40 -14.89
C ILE A 843 -24.51 -3.18 -15.84
N ASN A 844 -24.57 -4.51 -15.81
CA ASN A 844 -23.78 -5.36 -16.71
C ASN A 844 -24.29 -5.24 -18.16
N SER A 845 -25.62 -5.21 -18.34
CA SER A 845 -26.25 -4.96 -19.63
C SER A 845 -25.85 -3.58 -20.17
N LEU A 846 -25.91 -2.54 -19.32
CA LEU A 846 -25.56 -1.17 -19.67
C LEU A 846 -24.11 -1.07 -20.17
N ARG A 847 -23.15 -1.59 -19.40
CA ARG A 847 -21.72 -1.51 -19.74
C ARG A 847 -21.33 -2.38 -20.93
N SER A 848 -22.03 -3.50 -21.16
CA SER A 848 -21.79 -4.34 -22.34
C SER A 848 -22.08 -3.64 -23.67
N CYS A 849 -22.92 -2.60 -23.66
CA CYS A 849 -23.20 -1.80 -24.84
C CYS A 849 -22.14 -0.73 -25.12
N PHE A 850 -21.23 -0.47 -24.17
CA PHE A 850 -20.20 0.57 -24.26
C PHE A 850 -18.84 0.00 -24.67
N GLY A 851 -18.20 0.65 -25.65
CA GLY A 851 -16.80 0.44 -25.97
C GLY A 851 -15.97 1.58 -25.43
N LEU A 852 -15.32 1.40 -24.26
CA LEU A 852 -14.48 2.44 -23.66
C LEU A 852 -13.05 2.37 -24.20
N VAL A 853 -12.53 3.54 -24.58
CA VAL A 853 -11.11 3.76 -24.83
C VAL A 853 -10.67 4.98 -24.02
N SER A 854 -9.91 4.73 -22.95
CA SER A 854 -9.40 5.75 -22.03
C SER A 854 -8.11 6.41 -22.53
N GLN A 855 -7.77 7.56 -21.96
CA GLN A 855 -6.53 8.30 -22.22
C GLN A 855 -5.28 7.43 -22.04
N GLU A 856 -5.21 6.72 -20.91
CA GLU A 856 -4.16 5.76 -20.61
C GLU A 856 -4.79 4.35 -20.49
N PRO A 857 -4.67 3.51 -21.53
CA PRO A 857 -5.26 2.19 -21.55
C PRO A 857 -4.46 1.23 -20.67
N ILE A 858 -5.15 0.57 -19.75
CA ILE A 858 -4.55 -0.43 -18.86
C ILE A 858 -4.54 -1.80 -19.56
N LEU A 859 -3.34 -2.36 -19.65
CA LEU A 859 -3.11 -3.75 -20.05
C LEU A 859 -2.75 -4.58 -18.82
N PHE A 860 -3.50 -5.65 -18.60
CA PHE A 860 -3.32 -6.61 -17.52
C PHE A 860 -2.09 -7.49 -17.80
N ASN A 861 -1.51 -8.11 -16.75
CA ASN A 861 -0.40 -9.07 -16.85
C ASN A 861 -0.86 -10.41 -17.46
N LEU A 862 -1.25 -10.34 -18.73
CA LEU A 862 -1.84 -11.38 -19.55
C LEU A 862 -1.16 -11.36 -20.93
N THR A 863 -1.49 -12.33 -21.79
CA THR A 863 -1.07 -12.27 -23.19
C THR A 863 -1.78 -11.13 -23.94
N ILE A 864 -1.28 -10.77 -25.12
CA ILE A 864 -1.96 -9.78 -25.98
C ILE A 864 -3.35 -10.29 -26.36
N ALA A 865 -3.49 -11.57 -26.72
CA ALA A 865 -4.78 -12.18 -27.01
C ALA A 865 -5.76 -12.06 -25.83
N GLU A 866 -5.34 -12.42 -24.62
CA GLU A 866 -6.15 -12.33 -23.40
C GLU A 866 -6.51 -10.89 -23.03
N ASN A 867 -5.63 -9.92 -23.33
CA ASN A 867 -5.94 -8.51 -23.16
C ASN A 867 -6.97 -8.02 -24.18
N ILE A 868 -6.99 -8.54 -25.41
CA ILE A 868 -7.99 -8.19 -26.43
C ILE A 868 -9.35 -8.82 -26.09
N THR A 869 -9.36 -10.07 -25.65
CA THR A 869 -10.58 -10.81 -25.29
C THR A 869 -11.08 -10.55 -23.88
N TYR A 870 -10.41 -9.69 -23.11
CA TYR A 870 -10.61 -9.51 -21.67
C TYR A 870 -12.07 -9.64 -21.20
N ALA A 871 -12.28 -10.48 -20.17
CA ALA A 871 -13.59 -10.83 -19.59
C ALA A 871 -14.57 -11.59 -20.51
N LYS A 872 -14.17 -11.98 -21.72
CA LYS A 872 -14.95 -12.85 -22.62
C LYS A 872 -14.29 -14.21 -22.78
N GLU A 873 -15.09 -15.26 -22.65
CA GLU A 873 -14.66 -16.65 -22.83
C GLU A 873 -15.00 -17.14 -24.24
N ASN A 874 -14.22 -18.10 -24.77
CA ASN A 874 -14.49 -18.81 -26.03
C ASN A 874 -14.53 -17.97 -27.32
N ILE A 875 -13.69 -16.92 -27.42
CA ILE A 875 -13.55 -16.15 -28.65
C ILE A 875 -12.56 -16.87 -29.59
N PRO A 876 -12.93 -17.18 -30.84
CA PRO A 876 -12.02 -17.79 -31.79
C PRO A 876 -10.89 -16.82 -32.18
N MET A 877 -9.71 -17.38 -32.44
CA MET A 877 -8.51 -16.59 -32.78
C MET A 877 -8.72 -15.71 -34.02
N GLU A 878 -9.56 -16.14 -34.96
CA GLU A 878 -9.93 -15.39 -36.16
C GLU A 878 -10.55 -14.03 -35.81
N SER A 879 -11.50 -13.98 -34.86
CA SER A 879 -12.11 -12.72 -34.42
C SER A 879 -11.13 -11.81 -33.69
N ILE A 880 -10.17 -12.38 -32.96
CA ILE A 880 -9.09 -11.61 -32.31
C ILE A 880 -8.21 -10.96 -33.38
N ILE A 881 -7.84 -11.72 -34.41
CA ILE A 881 -7.03 -11.23 -35.53
C ILE A 881 -7.78 -10.16 -36.33
N GLU A 882 -9.07 -10.36 -36.57
CA GLU A 882 -9.91 -9.38 -37.25
C GLU A 882 -9.97 -8.07 -36.48
N ALA A 883 -10.26 -8.12 -35.17
CA ALA A 883 -10.29 -6.93 -34.31
C ALA A 883 -8.92 -6.22 -34.26
N ALA A 884 -7.82 -6.98 -34.18
CA ALA A 884 -6.46 -6.44 -34.20
C ALA A 884 -6.06 -5.85 -35.57
N THR A 885 -6.60 -6.38 -36.66
CA THR A 885 -6.38 -5.87 -38.02
C THR A 885 -7.14 -4.56 -38.20
N ARG A 886 -8.41 -4.53 -37.78
CA ARG A 886 -9.23 -3.30 -37.77
C ARG A 886 -8.63 -2.23 -36.88
N ALA A 887 -7.98 -2.59 -35.78
CA ALA A 887 -7.27 -1.66 -34.91
C ALA A 887 -5.85 -1.27 -35.39
N ASN A 888 -5.43 -1.75 -36.57
CA ASN A 888 -4.11 -1.54 -37.15
C ASN A 888 -2.93 -1.90 -36.21
N VAL A 889 -3.06 -3.02 -35.48
CA VAL A 889 -2.01 -3.54 -34.59
C VAL A 889 -1.55 -4.95 -34.93
N HIS A 890 -2.26 -5.63 -35.83
CA HIS A 890 -1.94 -7.01 -36.24
C HIS A 890 -0.50 -7.18 -36.77
N GLU A 891 -0.07 -6.31 -37.68
CA GLU A 891 1.28 -6.39 -38.27
C GLU A 891 2.39 -6.12 -37.25
N PHE A 892 2.12 -5.28 -36.25
CA PHE A 892 3.02 -5.09 -35.12
C PHE A 892 3.11 -6.36 -34.28
N ILE A 893 1.97 -6.96 -33.93
CA ILE A 893 1.92 -8.18 -33.11
C ILE A 893 2.65 -9.33 -33.79
N LYS A 894 2.51 -9.49 -35.12
CA LYS A 894 3.25 -10.50 -35.89
C LYS A 894 4.77 -10.38 -35.80
N ARG A 895 5.29 -9.17 -35.62
CA ARG A 895 6.74 -8.93 -35.49
C ARG A 895 7.27 -9.30 -34.11
N LEU A 896 6.40 -9.48 -33.12
CA LEU A 896 6.81 -9.91 -31.79
C LEU A 896 7.20 -11.40 -31.81
N PRO A 897 8.23 -11.80 -31.04
CA PRO A 897 8.74 -13.18 -31.05
C PRO A 897 7.70 -14.26 -30.72
N GLN A 898 6.70 -13.90 -29.92
CA GLN A 898 5.62 -14.80 -29.48
C GLN A 898 4.26 -14.40 -30.07
N GLY A 899 4.21 -13.47 -31.02
CA GLY A 899 2.96 -13.00 -31.61
C GLY A 899 1.95 -12.56 -30.55
N TYR A 900 0.74 -13.11 -30.62
CA TYR A 900 -0.36 -12.84 -29.69
C TYR A 900 -0.19 -13.46 -28.29
N GLU A 901 0.70 -14.45 -28.14
CA GLU A 901 1.05 -15.07 -26.85
C GLU A 901 2.05 -14.24 -26.05
N THR A 902 2.57 -13.16 -26.65
CA THR A 902 3.46 -12.23 -25.96
C THR A 902 2.79 -11.69 -24.71
N ARG A 903 3.42 -11.84 -23.56
CA ARG A 903 2.94 -11.25 -22.30
C ARG A 903 3.25 -9.76 -22.23
N VAL A 904 2.24 -8.99 -21.83
CA VAL A 904 2.30 -7.54 -21.64
C VAL A 904 1.87 -7.18 -20.21
N GLY A 905 1.96 -5.90 -19.83
CA GLY A 905 1.69 -5.43 -18.47
C GLY A 905 2.98 -5.09 -17.72
N MET A 906 2.90 -4.92 -16.40
CA MET A 906 4.04 -4.51 -15.55
C MET A 906 5.23 -5.48 -15.59
N LYS A 907 5.00 -6.77 -15.85
CA LYS A 907 6.04 -7.81 -15.92
C LYS A 907 6.33 -8.31 -17.33
N GLY A 908 5.63 -7.79 -18.34
CA GLY A 908 5.73 -8.21 -19.73
C GLY A 908 6.60 -7.28 -20.58
N ASN A 909 6.49 -7.43 -21.90
CA ASN A 909 7.16 -6.51 -22.84
C ASN A 909 6.55 -5.11 -22.73
N PHE A 910 7.42 -4.09 -22.71
CA PHE A 910 7.01 -2.69 -22.73
C PHE A 910 6.53 -2.29 -24.13
N LEU A 911 5.26 -1.91 -24.20
CA LEU A 911 4.65 -1.34 -25.40
C LEU A 911 4.63 0.18 -25.34
N SER A 912 4.74 0.84 -26.49
CA SER A 912 4.56 2.29 -26.61
C SER A 912 3.10 2.68 -26.30
N GLY A 913 2.85 3.95 -25.96
CA GLY A 913 1.49 4.44 -25.68
C GLY A 913 0.54 4.20 -26.86
N GLY A 914 1.00 4.45 -28.09
CA GLY A 914 0.24 4.19 -29.32
C GLY A 914 -0.13 2.72 -29.50
N GLU A 915 0.79 1.79 -29.23
CA GLU A 915 0.52 0.35 -29.30
C GLU A 915 -0.50 -0.10 -28.25
N LYS A 916 -0.37 0.37 -27.01
CA LYS A 916 -1.34 0.05 -25.94
C LYS A 916 -2.74 0.53 -26.31
N GLN A 917 -2.86 1.72 -26.90
CA GLN A 917 -4.14 2.25 -27.37
C GLN A 917 -4.76 1.40 -28.45
N ARG A 918 -3.97 0.97 -29.45
CA ARG A 918 -4.50 0.12 -30.53
C ARG A 918 -4.97 -1.23 -29.99
N ILE A 919 -4.30 -1.79 -28.98
CA ILE A 919 -4.78 -3.00 -28.30
C ILE A 919 -6.10 -2.72 -27.55
N ALA A 920 -6.23 -1.58 -26.86
CA ALA A 920 -7.48 -1.19 -26.21
C ALA A 920 -8.62 -0.93 -27.22
N ILE A 921 -8.31 -0.38 -28.39
CA ILE A 921 -9.26 -0.23 -29.50
C ILE A 921 -9.67 -1.60 -30.03
N ALA A 922 -8.73 -2.55 -30.22
CA ALA A 922 -9.05 -3.91 -30.61
C ALA A 922 -9.99 -4.59 -29.59
N ARG A 923 -9.72 -4.42 -28.29
CA ARG A 923 -10.60 -4.87 -27.19
C ARG A 923 -12.00 -4.27 -27.31
N ALA A 924 -12.11 -2.95 -27.54
CA ALA A 924 -13.39 -2.27 -27.68
C ALA A 924 -14.13 -2.71 -28.96
N LEU A 925 -13.44 -2.91 -30.09
CA LEU A 925 -14.04 -3.35 -31.36
C LEU A 925 -14.60 -4.77 -31.27
N LEU A 926 -13.89 -5.67 -30.57
CA LEU A 926 -14.35 -7.03 -30.30
C LEU A 926 -15.63 -7.07 -29.45
N CYS A 927 -15.98 -5.96 -28.79
CA CYS A 927 -17.24 -5.83 -28.07
C CYS A 927 -18.45 -5.54 -28.96
N GLU A 928 -18.25 -5.19 -30.23
CA GLU A 928 -19.30 -4.69 -31.12
C GLU A 928 -20.26 -3.70 -30.41
N PRO A 929 -19.72 -2.68 -29.73
CA PRO A 929 -20.52 -1.82 -28.87
C PRO A 929 -21.47 -0.96 -29.71
N LYS A 930 -22.64 -0.69 -29.15
CA LYS A 930 -23.62 0.24 -29.74
C LYS A 930 -23.21 1.69 -29.55
N VAL A 931 -22.49 1.96 -28.45
CA VAL A 931 -21.97 3.28 -28.13
C VAL A 931 -20.47 3.21 -27.87
N PHE A 932 -19.66 3.94 -28.63
CA PHE A 932 -18.25 4.13 -28.29
C PHE A 932 -18.06 5.34 -27.38
N LEU A 933 -17.23 5.17 -26.34
CA LEU A 933 -16.86 6.21 -25.41
C LEU A 933 -15.35 6.45 -25.53
N PHE A 934 -14.96 7.58 -26.09
CA PHE A 934 -13.56 8.00 -26.20
C PHE A 934 -13.28 9.08 -25.17
N ASP A 935 -12.48 8.75 -24.16
CA ASP A 935 -12.06 9.69 -23.11
C ASP A 935 -10.61 10.09 -23.38
N GLU A 936 -10.42 11.17 -24.14
CA GLU A 936 -9.10 11.73 -24.47
C GLU A 936 -8.11 10.75 -25.12
N ALA A 937 -8.62 9.78 -25.89
CA ALA A 937 -7.88 8.66 -26.46
C ALA A 937 -6.65 9.00 -27.33
N THR A 938 -6.51 10.25 -27.80
CA THR A 938 -5.39 10.70 -28.66
C THR A 938 -4.45 11.71 -27.99
N SER A 939 -4.66 12.05 -26.71
CA SER A 939 -3.93 13.16 -26.07
C SER A 939 -2.44 12.87 -25.87
N ALA A 940 -2.06 11.62 -25.58
CA ALA A 940 -0.69 11.20 -25.25
C ALA A 940 0.15 10.72 -26.47
N MET A 941 -0.24 11.06 -27.70
CA MET A 941 0.34 10.47 -28.92
C MET A 941 1.07 11.45 -29.84
N ASP A 942 2.07 10.94 -30.54
CA ASP A 942 2.70 11.55 -31.70
C ASP A 942 1.76 11.57 -32.91
N ALA A 943 1.93 12.57 -33.78
CA ALA A 943 1.01 12.84 -34.90
C ALA A 943 0.84 11.64 -35.86
N ALA A 944 1.87 10.81 -36.02
CA ALA A 944 1.81 9.63 -36.89
C ALA A 944 0.90 8.52 -36.32
N ASN A 945 0.99 8.22 -35.02
CA ASN A 945 0.11 7.23 -34.38
C ASN A 945 -1.32 7.76 -34.22
N GLU A 946 -1.49 9.08 -34.06
CA GLU A 946 -2.82 9.70 -34.03
C GLU A 946 -3.56 9.49 -35.34
N GLN A 947 -2.93 9.79 -36.49
CA GLN A 947 -3.56 9.64 -37.80
C GLN A 947 -4.00 8.19 -38.04
N ILE A 948 -3.17 7.23 -37.61
CA ILE A 948 -3.48 5.80 -37.67
C ILE A 948 -4.75 5.48 -36.87
N ILE A 949 -4.86 5.97 -35.64
CA ILE A 949 -6.02 5.72 -34.79
C ILE A 949 -7.25 6.44 -35.33
N GLN A 950 -7.14 7.68 -35.82
CA GLN A 950 -8.26 8.36 -36.45
C GLN A 950 -8.81 7.57 -37.64
N ASN A 951 -7.93 7.05 -38.51
CA ASN A 951 -8.34 6.21 -39.64
C ASN A 951 -9.06 4.93 -39.16
N VAL A 952 -8.56 4.30 -38.10
CA VAL A 952 -9.21 3.13 -37.47
C VAL A 952 -10.60 3.50 -36.93
N LEU A 953 -10.73 4.66 -36.30
CA LEU A 953 -11.99 5.14 -35.74
C LEU A 953 -13.01 5.52 -36.83
N GLU A 954 -12.56 6.12 -37.93
CA GLU A 954 -13.38 6.40 -39.10
C GLU A 954 -13.84 5.11 -39.79
N GLN A 955 -12.94 4.14 -39.97
CA GLN A 955 -13.31 2.82 -40.51
C GLN A 955 -14.36 2.14 -39.63
N ALA A 956 -14.20 2.16 -38.31
CA ALA A 956 -15.17 1.58 -37.38
C ALA A 956 -16.57 2.23 -37.47
N ARG A 957 -16.66 3.50 -37.92
CA ARG A 957 -17.92 4.19 -38.21
C ARG A 957 -18.53 3.75 -39.54
N LEU A 958 -17.70 3.65 -40.58
CA LEU A 958 -18.13 3.20 -41.90
C LEU A 958 -18.67 1.77 -41.87
N ASP A 959 -18.09 0.92 -41.02
CA ASP A 959 -18.49 -0.48 -40.85
C ASP A 959 -19.91 -0.61 -40.25
N ASP A 960 -20.35 0.32 -39.40
CA ASP A 960 -21.69 0.31 -38.79
C ASP A 960 -22.18 1.75 -38.49
N PRO A 961 -22.93 2.35 -39.44
CA PRO A 961 -23.44 3.73 -39.31
C PRO A 961 -24.44 3.92 -38.17
N SER A 962 -24.97 2.85 -37.58
CA SER A 962 -25.94 2.94 -36.48
C SER A 962 -25.29 3.19 -35.11
N ARG A 963 -23.96 3.06 -35.00
CA ARG A 963 -23.23 3.23 -33.74
C ARG A 963 -23.14 4.70 -33.36
N THR A 964 -23.50 5.00 -32.11
CA THR A 964 -23.29 6.34 -31.54
C THR A 964 -21.87 6.44 -31.01
N ARG A 965 -21.21 7.58 -31.18
CA ARG A 965 -19.88 7.81 -30.62
C ARG A 965 -19.92 9.06 -29.75
N LEU A 966 -19.45 8.93 -28.52
CA LEU A 966 -19.24 10.06 -27.62
C LEU A 966 -17.74 10.29 -27.47
N THR A 967 -17.28 11.43 -27.94
CA THR A 967 -15.86 11.75 -27.99
C THR A 967 -15.55 12.95 -27.12
N ILE A 968 -14.74 12.73 -26.08
CA ILE A 968 -14.05 13.78 -25.35
C ILE A 968 -12.67 13.89 -25.99
N ALA A 969 -12.45 14.94 -26.77
CA ALA A 969 -11.17 15.18 -27.42
C ALA A 969 -10.73 16.63 -27.21
N HIS A 970 -9.42 16.81 -27.16
CA HIS A 970 -8.79 18.13 -27.18
C HIS A 970 -8.30 18.54 -28.56
N ARG A 971 -8.23 17.61 -29.52
CA ARG A 971 -7.66 17.87 -30.85
C ARG A 971 -8.75 18.18 -31.87
N LEU A 972 -8.54 19.25 -32.62
CA LEU A 972 -9.50 19.80 -33.59
C LEU A 972 -9.87 18.79 -34.69
N SER A 973 -8.86 18.06 -35.19
CA SER A 973 -8.99 17.03 -36.22
C SER A 973 -10.05 15.99 -35.90
N THR A 974 -10.19 15.61 -34.62
CA THR A 974 -11.22 14.67 -34.17
C THR A 974 -12.58 15.35 -33.94
N ILE A 975 -12.58 16.57 -33.39
CA ILE A 975 -13.81 17.30 -33.00
C ILE A 975 -14.60 17.74 -34.23
N CYS A 976 -13.95 18.20 -35.29
CA CYS A 976 -14.61 18.71 -36.51
C CYS A 976 -15.44 17.65 -37.25
N LEU A 977 -15.17 16.36 -37.00
CA LEU A 977 -15.87 15.23 -37.62
C LEU A 977 -17.15 14.84 -36.87
N CYS A 978 -17.41 15.44 -35.71
CA CYS A 978 -18.55 15.14 -34.84
C CYS A 978 -19.72 16.11 -35.10
N ASN A 979 -20.95 15.60 -35.00
CA ASN A 979 -22.20 16.36 -35.01
C ASN A 979 -23.27 15.67 -34.13
N PRO A 980 -23.81 16.33 -33.09
CA PRO A 980 -23.51 17.69 -32.62
C PRO A 980 -22.24 17.78 -31.76
N ILE A 981 -21.69 18.99 -31.69
CA ILE A 981 -20.61 19.35 -30.78
C ILE A 981 -21.21 20.14 -29.62
N CYS A 982 -20.93 19.73 -28.39
CA CYS A 982 -21.44 20.35 -27.16
C CYS A 982 -20.29 20.98 -26.38
N VAL A 983 -20.36 22.30 -26.13
CA VAL A 983 -19.39 23.03 -25.32
C VAL A 983 -19.86 23.09 -23.87
N LEU A 984 -19.04 22.54 -22.99
CA LEU A 984 -19.28 22.44 -21.56
C LEU A 984 -18.44 23.46 -20.78
N GLU A 985 -19.11 24.30 -20.00
CA GLU A 985 -18.49 25.28 -19.10
C GLU A 985 -19.22 25.24 -17.75
N ALA A 986 -18.45 25.18 -16.66
CA ALA A 986 -18.97 25.06 -15.29
C ALA A 986 -20.09 23.99 -15.13
N GLY A 987 -19.96 22.84 -15.83
CA GLY A 987 -20.94 21.75 -15.78
C GLY A 987 -22.23 21.95 -16.58
N ARG A 988 -22.35 23.02 -17.38
CA ARG A 988 -23.52 23.30 -18.24
C ARG A 988 -23.11 23.30 -19.71
N VAL A 989 -24.03 22.88 -20.59
CA VAL A 989 -23.87 23.03 -22.04
C VAL A 989 -24.23 24.47 -22.39
N VAL A 990 -23.25 25.25 -22.83
CA VAL A 990 -23.43 26.67 -23.18
C VAL A 990 -23.66 26.83 -24.69
N GLU A 991 -23.03 25.98 -25.50
CA GLU A 991 -23.18 25.99 -26.95
C GLU A 991 -23.35 24.56 -27.48
N SER A 992 -24.20 24.43 -28.50
CA SER A 992 -24.35 23.20 -29.27
C SER A 992 -24.63 23.50 -30.74
N GLY A 993 -24.08 22.71 -31.64
CA GLY A 993 -24.28 22.81 -33.09
C GLY A 993 -23.28 21.96 -33.85
N ASP A 994 -23.31 22.03 -35.19
CA ASP A 994 -22.25 21.45 -36.00
C ASP A 994 -21.00 22.36 -36.01
N HIS A 995 -19.89 21.85 -36.56
CA HIS A 995 -18.64 22.61 -36.59
C HIS A 995 -18.78 23.96 -37.32
N ALA A 996 -19.49 24.01 -38.44
CA ALA A 996 -19.62 25.21 -39.25
C ALA A 996 -20.51 26.26 -38.56
N GLU A 997 -21.60 25.83 -37.95
CA GLU A 997 -22.52 26.66 -37.17
C GLU A 997 -21.84 27.28 -35.94
N LEU A 998 -21.09 26.46 -35.18
CA LEU A 998 -20.42 26.94 -33.98
C LEU A 998 -19.23 27.85 -34.29
N VAL A 999 -18.52 27.62 -35.42
CA VAL A 999 -17.51 28.55 -35.92
C VAL A 999 -18.14 29.86 -36.37
N ALA A 1000 -19.29 29.81 -37.04
CA ALA A 1000 -20.00 31.02 -37.49
C ALA A 1000 -20.56 31.86 -36.31
N LYS A 1001 -20.91 31.22 -35.18
CA LYS A 1001 -21.43 31.89 -33.98
C LYS A 1001 -20.41 32.76 -33.23
N HIS A 1002 -19.10 32.63 -33.52
CA HIS A 1002 -18.03 33.37 -32.82
C HIS A 1002 -18.13 33.29 -31.28
N GLY A 1003 -18.55 32.13 -30.76
CA GLY A 1003 -18.73 31.88 -29.32
C GLY A 1003 -17.54 31.15 -28.67
N ILE A 1004 -17.77 30.53 -27.51
CA ILE A 1004 -16.79 29.76 -26.73
C ILE A 1004 -16.18 28.62 -27.57
N TYR A 1005 -16.98 27.95 -28.39
CA TYR A 1005 -16.46 26.95 -29.33
C TYR A 1005 -15.46 27.55 -30.31
N TYR A 1006 -15.82 28.69 -30.92
CA TYR A 1006 -14.96 29.41 -31.84
C TYR A 1006 -13.67 29.83 -31.15
N ASP A 1007 -13.72 30.32 -29.91
CA ASP A 1007 -12.53 30.63 -29.13
C ASP A 1007 -11.67 29.40 -28.87
N ILE A 1008 -12.25 28.27 -28.48
CA ILE A 1008 -11.52 27.02 -28.27
C ILE A 1008 -10.88 26.54 -29.58
N VAL A 1009 -11.59 26.67 -30.69
CA VAL A 1009 -11.19 26.21 -32.02
C VAL A 1009 -10.17 27.13 -32.65
N ILE A 1010 -10.35 28.44 -32.66
CA ILE A 1010 -9.42 29.45 -33.23
C ILE A 1010 -8.15 29.53 -32.39
N ARG A 1011 -8.27 29.44 -31.05
CA ARG A 1011 -7.10 29.26 -30.21
C ARG A 1011 -6.35 27.99 -30.62
N LYS A 1012 -7.01 26.94 -31.12
CA LYS A 1012 -6.40 25.64 -31.49
C LYS A 1012 -6.12 25.40 -32.99
N SER A 1013 -6.73 26.12 -33.93
CA SER A 1013 -6.63 25.92 -35.39
C SER A 1013 -5.49 26.70 -35.98
N SER A 1014 -5.24 27.87 -35.42
CA SER A 1014 -3.91 28.44 -35.43
C SER A 1014 -2.91 27.40 -34.88
N HIS A 1015 -3.26 26.61 -33.84
CA HIS A 1015 -2.35 25.60 -33.26
C HIS A 1015 -1.88 24.48 -34.23
N ASN A 1016 -2.25 24.40 -35.52
CA ASN A 1016 -1.72 23.39 -36.46
C ASN A 1016 -1.30 23.94 -37.83
#